data_AF-A0A3D0D7E5-F1
#
_entry.id   AF-A0A3D0D7E5-F1
#
_cell.length_a   1.000
_cell.length_b   1.000
_cell.length_c   1.000
_cell.angle_alpha   90.00
_cell.angle_beta   90.00
_cell.angle_gamma   90.00
#
_symmetry.space_group_name_H-M   'P 1'
#
loop_
_entity.id
_entity.type
_entity.pdbx_description
1 polymer ?
#
loop_
_entity_poly.entity_id
_entity_poly.type
_entity_poly.pdbx_seq_one_letter_code
_entity_poly.pdbx_strand_id
1 'polypeptide(L)'
;MLNHFRLWIPLGVIGLLLALLPVAGAFPPNSSAWLSRPGISNNTEATEYYTTIGAPLTLNQWKATYGFSGANETAALYYNAGDLGFGREMHCRKQGGDVACYVVNHGLGPGAPVQPSITDAIANRNSLPTVAMVYHDAQNGSPNDVTFYVYDQAGALVNSVALDSEGEKFVPTMCLACHGGAYDWTSNAVIGGNFLPFDTASFRYSPQPGYTLADQQEQFRQLNALVRDTNPSASIMELIDGWYAATGSVYTPGSRLDPTFVPSGYAGDPGLYTTVFKPYCRSCHIAQLSYPFATPTQLLAWNVSSNQNTGYAVFHVFDMPHAEVTSHNFWNSPAPAYLANSGNWSYRVTRRDDPPPNGCNPGDCSLREAILAANSGLAAPIYKAIITFDVDGTFRLTRPGDDDLGWVGDLDVTGEVIVLGNGPDRTIIDGGGIDRVFHILGGAGAVIQSVTVQNGQVSSSGGGIYNDGSRLTLNNSVVKGNIVSPPHDGAGLAGRNNAITEINHSTLGPDNVSSNQGGGLFNQDSTLTLNNSTVSGNSAATGGGLYTSGSASATLSNSTLVGNHAASTGGGIANANAATLFVRNTIIAGNSGGGARDCANSATYTSQGYNLVGQHGSANGCPTDSTTLILDGSIETALNPTLSSAPGRTPFHALVRGGVAVDAIPLGANCTPPSYDQLNLPRPQDGDGDTTPACDIGAHELSAETLLFLPLILKGQ
;
A
#
# COMPACT_ATOMS: atom_id res chain seq x y z
N MET A 1 -2.01 6.05 59.25
CA MET A 1 -1.97 4.57 59.25
C MET A 1 -2.17 4.12 57.82
N LEU A 2 -1.09 3.73 57.17
CA LEU A 2 -1.10 3.19 55.81
C LEU A 2 -1.69 1.78 55.84
N ASN A 3 -2.53 1.44 54.87
CA ASN A 3 -2.71 0.04 54.45
C ASN A 3 -2.71 0.01 52.92
N HIS A 4 -1.59 -0.47 52.38
CA HIS A 4 -1.40 -0.78 50.97
C HIS A 4 -2.05 -2.14 50.67
N PHE A 5 -3.09 -2.16 49.83
CA PHE A 5 -3.43 -3.36 49.08
C PHE A 5 -2.61 -3.36 47.79
N ARG A 6 -1.56 -4.19 47.74
CA ARG A 6 -0.87 -4.56 46.51
C ARG A 6 -1.72 -5.65 45.84
N LEU A 7 -2.36 -5.32 44.72
CA LEU A 7 -2.95 -6.31 43.83
C LEU A 7 -1.80 -7.00 43.08
N TRP A 8 -1.58 -8.28 43.37
CA TRP A 8 -0.59 -9.12 42.70
C TRP A 8 -1.25 -9.69 41.44
N ILE A 9 -0.96 -9.11 40.28
CA ILE A 9 -1.37 -9.68 38.98
C ILE A 9 -0.26 -10.66 38.56
N PRO A 10 -0.57 -11.95 38.34
CA PRO A 10 0.44 -12.91 37.90
C PRO A 10 0.94 -12.54 36.50
N LEU A 11 2.27 -12.57 36.32
CA LEU A 11 3.04 -12.33 35.10
C LEU A 11 2.81 -13.41 34.01
N GLY A 12 1.56 -13.83 33.79
CA GLY A 12 1.19 -14.90 32.85
C GLY A 12 0.19 -14.52 31.77
N VAL A 13 -0.24 -13.25 31.67
CA VAL A 13 -1.25 -12.82 30.68
C VAL A 13 -0.90 -11.45 30.06
N ILE A 14 0.39 -11.22 29.76
CA ILE A 14 0.88 -10.06 28.97
C ILE A 14 1.51 -10.58 27.65
N GLY A 15 0.91 -11.62 27.08
CA GLY A 15 1.38 -12.25 25.83
C GLY A 15 0.33 -12.31 24.72
N LEU A 16 -0.88 -11.76 24.92
CA LEU A 16 -2.00 -11.99 24.01
C LEU A 16 -2.82 -10.73 23.68
N LEU A 17 -2.19 -9.55 23.69
CA LEU A 17 -2.86 -8.28 23.34
C LEU A 17 -2.00 -7.36 22.45
N LEU A 18 -1.10 -7.96 21.66
CA LEU A 18 -0.27 -7.24 20.67
C LEU A 18 -0.35 -7.86 19.26
N ALA A 19 -1.40 -8.64 18.97
CA ALA A 19 -1.68 -9.16 17.63
C ALA A 19 -2.89 -8.48 16.95
N LEU A 20 -3.30 -7.30 17.42
CA LEU A 20 -4.07 -6.35 16.62
C LEU A 20 -3.07 -5.43 15.90
N LEU A 21 -2.20 -6.02 15.06
CA LEU A 21 -1.49 -5.25 14.05
C LEU A 21 -2.48 -5.03 12.90
N PRO A 22 -2.72 -3.78 12.46
CA PRO A 22 -3.53 -3.53 11.28
C PRO A 22 -2.95 -4.30 10.09
N VAL A 23 -3.82 -4.96 9.34
CA VAL A 23 -3.50 -5.80 8.17
C VAL A 23 -3.20 -4.93 6.95
N ALA A 24 -2.61 -3.75 7.14
CA ALA A 24 -2.10 -2.93 6.06
C ALA A 24 -0.68 -3.40 5.74
N GLY A 25 -0.57 -4.56 5.11
CA GLY A 25 0.68 -5.03 4.52
C GLY A 25 1.01 -4.16 3.31
N ALA A 26 1.49 -2.94 3.54
CA ALA A 26 2.08 -2.11 2.50
C ALA A 26 3.03 -1.12 3.15
N PHE A 27 4.19 -1.00 2.51
CA PHE A 27 5.10 0.07 2.80
C PHE A 27 4.39 1.43 2.74
N PRO A 28 4.66 2.33 3.70
CA PRO A 28 5.75 2.26 4.67
C PRO A 28 5.31 1.74 6.05
N PRO A 29 6.03 0.75 6.64
CA PRO A 29 5.83 0.42 8.03
C PRO A 29 6.27 1.63 8.86
N ASN A 30 5.33 2.24 9.59
CA ASN A 30 5.48 3.48 10.39
C ASN A 30 5.27 4.82 9.64
N SER A 31 4.24 4.94 8.80
CA SER A 31 3.75 6.28 8.42
C SER A 31 3.30 7.08 9.64
N SER A 32 3.37 8.41 9.53
CA SER A 32 2.55 9.28 10.39
C SER A 32 1.07 8.90 10.26
N ALA A 33 0.29 9.16 11.31
CA ALA A 33 -1.15 8.96 11.26
C ALA A 33 -1.79 9.65 10.03
N TRP A 34 -2.57 8.91 9.25
CA TRP A 34 -3.27 9.43 8.07
C TRP A 34 -4.24 10.53 8.49
N LEU A 35 -4.46 11.52 7.62
CA LEU A 35 -5.43 12.61 7.85
C LEU A 35 -5.30 13.33 9.21
N SER A 36 -4.13 13.25 9.86
CA SER A 36 -3.88 13.78 11.22
C SER A 36 -3.30 15.20 11.22
N ARG A 37 -2.95 15.73 10.04
CA ARG A 37 -2.39 17.08 9.84
C ARG A 37 -3.29 17.88 8.88
N PRO A 38 -3.50 19.18 9.10
CA PRO A 38 -2.63 20.13 9.83
C PRO A 38 -2.78 20.21 11.37
N GLY A 39 -3.55 19.36 12.05
CA GLY A 39 -3.52 19.30 13.52
C GLY A 39 -4.42 18.24 14.13
N ILE A 40 -4.05 17.78 15.33
CA ILE A 40 -4.87 16.87 16.15
C ILE A 40 -6.08 17.66 16.66
N SER A 41 -7.28 17.36 16.17
CA SER A 41 -8.53 17.86 16.77
C SER A 41 -9.17 16.79 17.65
N ASN A 42 -10.04 17.22 18.55
CA ASN A 42 -10.74 16.40 19.54
C ASN A 42 -12.21 16.82 19.66
N ASN A 43 -12.98 16.10 20.48
CA ASN A 43 -14.42 16.32 20.59
C ASN A 43 -14.81 17.73 21.10
N THR A 44 -14.01 18.32 21.98
CA THR A 44 -14.28 19.67 22.52
C THR A 44 -14.19 20.70 21.40
N GLU A 45 -13.08 20.67 20.66
CA GLU A 45 -12.78 21.60 19.56
C GLU A 45 -13.80 21.49 18.42
N ALA A 46 -14.17 20.27 18.05
CA ALA A 46 -15.24 20.03 17.09
C ALA A 46 -16.58 20.64 17.53
N THR A 47 -16.92 20.53 18.81
CA THR A 47 -18.15 21.11 19.38
C THR A 47 -18.10 22.64 19.38
N GLU A 48 -16.96 23.22 19.74
CA GLU A 48 -16.78 24.67 19.74
C GLU A 48 -16.85 25.24 18.32
N TYR A 49 -16.19 24.61 17.34
CA TYR A 49 -16.30 24.96 15.94
C TYR A 49 -17.74 24.94 15.44
N TYR A 50 -18.50 23.86 15.71
CA TYR A 50 -19.92 23.78 15.33
C TYR A 50 -20.79 24.82 16.02
N THR A 51 -20.46 25.18 17.26
CA THR A 51 -21.15 26.25 17.99
C THR A 51 -20.88 27.61 17.31
N THR A 52 -19.64 27.88 16.93
CA THR A 52 -19.23 29.13 16.26
C THR A 52 -19.94 29.31 14.92
N ILE A 53 -20.02 28.28 14.09
CA ILE A 53 -20.64 28.39 12.76
C ILE A 53 -22.17 28.21 12.80
N GLY A 54 -22.77 27.98 13.97
CA GLY A 54 -24.21 27.73 14.11
C GLY A 54 -24.67 26.49 13.34
N ALA A 55 -23.95 25.38 13.46
CA ALA A 55 -24.18 24.18 12.65
C ALA A 55 -25.60 23.61 12.79
N PRO A 56 -26.32 23.35 11.68
CA PRO A 56 -27.60 22.65 11.72
C PRO A 56 -27.42 21.25 12.33
N LEU A 57 -28.30 20.86 13.26
CA LEU A 57 -28.19 19.60 14.00
C LEU A 57 -28.52 18.37 13.17
N THR A 58 -29.23 18.54 12.04
CA THR A 58 -29.52 17.44 11.12
C THR A 58 -29.24 17.80 9.67
N LEU A 59 -28.93 16.78 8.87
CA LEU A 59 -28.73 16.92 7.43
C LEU A 59 -29.96 17.51 6.74
N ASN A 60 -31.17 17.16 7.18
CA ASN A 60 -32.40 17.73 6.62
C ASN A 60 -32.54 19.23 6.93
N GLN A 61 -32.15 19.67 8.13
CA GLN A 61 -32.11 21.09 8.45
C GLN A 61 -31.08 21.81 7.57
N TRP A 62 -29.89 21.23 7.41
CA TRP A 62 -28.86 21.77 6.53
C TRP A 62 -29.34 21.87 5.08
N LYS A 63 -29.94 20.80 4.54
CA LYS A 63 -30.52 20.76 3.19
C LYS A 63 -31.59 21.82 3.01
N ALA A 64 -32.46 22.01 3.99
CA ALA A 64 -33.49 23.05 3.96
C ALA A 64 -32.89 24.46 3.95
N THR A 65 -31.88 24.73 4.79
CA THR A 65 -31.18 26.02 4.85
C THR A 65 -30.58 26.42 3.50
N TYR A 66 -29.94 25.47 2.80
CA TYR A 66 -29.28 25.72 1.52
C TYR A 66 -30.14 25.36 0.30
N GLY A 67 -31.42 25.09 0.50
CA GLY A 67 -32.43 24.95 -0.55
C GLY A 67 -32.42 23.64 -1.34
N PHE A 68 -31.82 22.56 -0.83
CA PHE A 68 -31.84 21.24 -1.46
C PHE A 68 -33.23 20.60 -1.32
N SER A 69 -33.97 20.57 -2.43
CA SER A 69 -35.32 20.00 -2.56
C SER A 69 -35.45 18.99 -3.71
N GLY A 70 -34.33 18.61 -4.33
CA GLY A 70 -34.29 17.72 -5.51
C GLY A 70 -34.51 18.43 -6.86
N ALA A 71 -34.64 19.76 -6.88
CA ALA A 71 -34.75 20.55 -8.11
C ALA A 71 -33.60 21.59 -8.19
N ASN A 72 -33.06 21.78 -9.41
CA ASN A 72 -32.00 22.73 -9.72
C ASN A 72 -30.69 22.52 -8.93
N GLU A 73 -30.35 21.27 -8.63
CA GLU A 73 -29.03 20.86 -8.11
C GLU A 73 -28.24 20.13 -9.19
N THR A 74 -26.92 20.26 -9.15
CA THR A 74 -26.00 19.46 -9.97
C THR A 74 -25.56 18.26 -9.16
N ALA A 75 -25.75 17.05 -9.69
CA ALA A 75 -25.39 15.83 -9.00
C ALA A 75 -24.59 14.88 -9.90
N ALA A 76 -23.68 14.12 -9.30
CA ALA A 76 -22.92 13.07 -9.98
C ALA A 76 -22.59 11.92 -9.01
N LEU A 77 -22.53 10.71 -9.55
CA LEU A 77 -22.23 9.48 -8.84
C LEU A 77 -20.98 8.82 -9.40
N TYR A 78 -20.04 8.52 -8.51
CA TYR A 78 -18.74 7.95 -8.88
C TYR A 78 -18.09 7.24 -7.70
N TYR A 79 -17.10 6.38 -7.98
CA TYR A 79 -16.16 5.92 -6.97
C TYR A 79 -14.88 6.74 -7.04
N ASN A 80 -14.41 7.25 -5.90
CA ASN A 80 -13.21 8.07 -5.87
C ASN A 80 -11.96 7.24 -5.56
N ALA A 81 -11.32 6.73 -6.62
CA ALA A 81 -10.07 5.97 -6.50
C ALA A 81 -8.84 6.86 -6.27
N GLY A 82 -8.99 8.19 -6.37
CA GLY A 82 -7.92 9.17 -6.14
C GLY A 82 -7.82 9.68 -4.70
N ASP A 83 -8.73 9.27 -3.80
CA ASP A 83 -8.74 9.69 -2.38
C ASP A 83 -8.99 8.54 -1.38
N LEU A 84 -10.13 8.51 -0.70
CA LEU A 84 -10.55 7.61 0.37
C LEU A 84 -11.10 6.27 -0.15
N GLY A 85 -11.40 6.15 -1.46
CA GLY A 85 -11.91 4.89 -2.02
C GLY A 85 -13.36 4.59 -1.65
N PHE A 86 -14.24 5.59 -1.73
CA PHE A 86 -15.68 5.44 -1.50
C PHE A 86 -16.49 5.56 -2.79
N GLY A 87 -17.63 4.89 -2.84
CA GLY A 87 -18.73 5.28 -3.71
C GLY A 87 -19.32 6.61 -3.20
N ARG A 88 -19.60 7.55 -4.09
CA ARG A 88 -20.00 8.91 -3.73
C ARG A 88 -21.19 9.36 -4.56
N GLU A 89 -22.17 9.91 -3.86
CA GLU A 89 -23.26 10.70 -4.44
C GLU A 89 -23.01 12.16 -4.08
N MET A 90 -22.50 12.94 -5.04
CA MET A 90 -22.19 14.36 -4.84
C MET A 90 -23.37 15.21 -5.31
N HIS A 91 -23.77 16.19 -4.50
CA HIS A 91 -24.75 17.21 -4.86
C HIS A 91 -24.21 18.59 -4.55
N CYS A 92 -24.30 19.49 -5.51
CA CYS A 92 -23.94 20.89 -5.32
C CYS A 92 -25.00 21.81 -5.90
N ARG A 93 -25.11 23.00 -5.33
CA ARG A 93 -25.93 24.08 -5.84
C ARG A 93 -25.39 25.43 -5.44
N LYS A 94 -25.76 26.44 -6.22
CA LYS A 94 -25.55 27.85 -5.89
C LYS A 94 -26.86 28.48 -5.43
N GLN A 95 -26.84 29.20 -4.30
CA GLN A 95 -27.99 29.93 -3.79
C GLN A 95 -27.55 31.34 -3.39
N GLY A 96 -27.96 32.34 -4.18
CA GLY A 96 -27.39 33.68 -4.04
C GLY A 96 -25.91 33.66 -4.45
N GLY A 97 -25.03 34.18 -3.60
CA GLY A 97 -23.58 34.08 -3.77
C GLY A 97 -22.99 32.76 -3.25
N ASP A 98 -23.65 32.11 -2.30
CA ASP A 98 -23.14 30.92 -1.63
C ASP A 98 -23.18 29.69 -2.54
N VAL A 99 -22.19 28.82 -2.40
CA VAL A 99 -22.16 27.50 -3.03
C VAL A 99 -22.14 26.45 -1.94
N ALA A 100 -23.14 25.59 -1.93
CA ALA A 100 -23.28 24.52 -0.96
C ALA A 100 -23.18 23.17 -1.67
N CYS A 101 -22.45 22.23 -1.06
CA CYS A 101 -22.31 20.86 -1.53
C CYS A 101 -22.48 19.87 -0.38
N TYR A 102 -23.04 18.71 -0.66
CA TYR A 102 -22.96 17.56 0.24
C TYR A 102 -22.64 16.30 -0.56
N VAL A 103 -21.92 15.39 0.08
CA VAL A 103 -21.58 14.09 -0.47
C VAL A 103 -22.00 12.99 0.48
N VAL A 104 -22.84 12.09 -0.02
CA VAL A 104 -23.16 10.84 0.66
C VAL A 104 -22.11 9.81 0.24
N ASN A 105 -21.41 9.25 1.22
CA ASN A 105 -20.41 8.21 0.99
C ASN A 105 -21.07 6.84 1.11
N HIS A 106 -20.60 5.87 0.35
CA HIS A 106 -21.16 4.52 0.28
C HIS A 106 -20.06 3.47 0.21
N GLY A 107 -20.38 2.29 0.75
CA GLY A 107 -19.54 1.10 0.69
C GLY A 107 -19.18 0.58 2.06
N LEU A 108 -18.08 -0.18 2.11
CA LEU A 108 -17.67 -0.94 3.30
C LEU A 108 -16.60 -0.23 4.15
N GLY A 109 -16.39 1.07 3.92
CA GLY A 109 -15.32 1.83 4.54
C GLY A 109 -14.21 2.21 3.56
N PRO A 110 -13.11 2.79 4.07
CA PRO A 110 -12.02 3.33 3.24
C PRO A 110 -11.39 2.24 2.38
N GLY A 111 -11.09 2.57 1.12
CA GLY A 111 -10.51 1.63 0.15
C GLY A 111 -11.42 0.43 -0.17
N ALA A 112 -12.72 0.57 0.07
CA ALA A 112 -13.69 -0.48 -0.26
C ALA A 112 -13.71 -0.79 -1.77
N PRO A 113 -14.23 -1.96 -2.16
CA PRO A 113 -14.14 -2.45 -3.53
C PRO A 113 -14.98 -1.60 -4.48
N VAL A 114 -14.43 -1.29 -5.66
CA VAL A 114 -14.99 -0.30 -6.59
C VAL A 114 -16.46 -0.59 -6.95
N GLN A 115 -16.74 -1.76 -7.53
CA GLN A 115 -18.09 -2.04 -8.06
C GLN A 115 -19.16 -2.17 -6.97
N PRO A 116 -18.92 -2.88 -5.84
CA PRO A 116 -19.85 -2.88 -4.71
C PRO A 116 -20.12 -1.47 -4.18
N SER A 117 -19.10 -0.62 -4.00
CA SER A 117 -19.29 0.75 -3.50
C SER A 117 -20.09 1.62 -4.47
N ILE A 118 -19.89 1.48 -5.78
CA ILE A 118 -20.72 2.19 -6.80
C ILE A 118 -22.16 1.66 -6.77
N THR A 119 -22.34 0.35 -6.69
CA THR A 119 -23.67 -0.28 -6.61
C THR A 119 -24.43 0.19 -5.39
N ASP A 120 -23.73 0.30 -4.26
CA ASP A 120 -24.28 0.80 -3.00
C ASP A 120 -24.69 2.27 -3.11
N ALA A 121 -23.90 3.10 -3.79
CA ALA A 121 -24.26 4.48 -4.09
C ALA A 121 -25.51 4.56 -4.98
N ILE A 122 -25.59 3.77 -6.05
CA ILE A 122 -26.74 3.77 -6.98
C ILE A 122 -28.01 3.35 -6.25
N ALA A 123 -27.91 2.33 -5.39
CA ALA A 123 -29.03 1.79 -4.63
C ALA A 123 -29.33 2.59 -3.33
N ASN A 124 -28.53 3.62 -3.02
CA ASN A 124 -28.56 4.36 -1.77
C ASN A 124 -28.61 3.44 -0.53
N ARG A 125 -27.70 2.47 -0.47
CA ARG A 125 -27.53 1.53 0.65
C ARG A 125 -26.10 1.59 1.18
N ASN A 126 -25.86 0.98 2.34
CA ASN A 126 -24.55 1.01 3.02
C ASN A 126 -23.95 2.42 3.09
N SER A 127 -24.81 3.41 3.37
CA SER A 127 -24.41 4.80 3.44
C SER A 127 -23.51 5.01 4.66
N LEU A 128 -22.34 5.56 4.39
CA LEU A 128 -21.38 6.08 5.36
C LEU A 128 -21.73 7.55 5.66
N PRO A 129 -21.10 8.16 6.67
CA PRO A 129 -21.35 9.55 7.03
C PRO A 129 -21.28 10.52 5.84
N THR A 130 -22.21 11.47 5.84
CA THR A 130 -22.31 12.52 4.83
C THR A 130 -21.42 13.70 5.22
N VAL A 131 -20.59 14.15 4.29
CA VAL A 131 -19.82 15.40 4.44
C VAL A 131 -20.57 16.50 3.69
N ALA A 132 -20.86 17.60 4.37
CA ALA A 132 -21.45 18.79 3.79
C ALA A 132 -20.50 19.98 3.94
N MET A 133 -20.54 20.88 2.97
CA MET A 133 -19.62 22.01 2.90
C MET A 133 -20.26 23.23 2.23
N VAL A 134 -19.90 24.42 2.68
CA VAL A 134 -20.48 25.67 2.18
C VAL A 134 -19.39 26.72 2.00
N TYR A 135 -19.33 27.30 0.82
CA TYR A 135 -18.63 28.55 0.57
C TYR A 135 -19.61 29.71 0.80
N HIS A 136 -19.23 30.65 1.68
CA HIS A 136 -20.03 31.83 2.01
C HIS A 136 -19.52 33.09 1.30
N ASP A 137 -20.29 33.60 0.34
CA ASP A 137 -19.90 34.79 -0.43
C ASP A 137 -19.97 36.07 0.43
N ALA A 138 -20.98 36.13 1.30
CA ALA A 138 -21.31 37.29 2.13
C ALA A 138 -20.29 37.60 3.26
N GLN A 139 -19.36 36.68 3.57
CA GLN A 139 -18.39 36.88 4.66
C GLN A 139 -17.13 37.65 4.25
N ASN A 140 -16.90 37.94 2.96
CA ASN A 140 -16.17 39.13 2.41
C ASN A 140 -15.70 38.99 0.94
N GLY A 141 -16.10 37.98 0.17
CA GLY A 141 -15.47 37.73 -1.14
C GLY A 141 -13.97 37.41 -1.06
N SER A 142 -13.47 37.04 0.13
CA SER A 142 -12.13 36.50 0.32
C SER A 142 -12.06 35.09 -0.28
N PRO A 143 -11.01 34.74 -1.04
CA PRO A 143 -10.81 33.38 -1.52
C PRO A 143 -10.88 32.37 -0.37
N ASN A 144 -11.54 31.24 -0.60
CA ASN A 144 -11.38 30.03 0.22
C ASN A 144 -11.99 30.13 1.65
N ASP A 145 -13.25 30.54 1.77
CA ASP A 145 -13.99 30.54 3.05
C ASP A 145 -15.02 29.40 3.10
N VAL A 146 -14.54 28.16 3.23
CA VAL A 146 -15.37 26.95 3.24
C VAL A 146 -15.56 26.43 4.67
N THR A 147 -16.82 26.29 5.07
CA THR A 147 -17.22 25.59 6.30
C THR A 147 -17.55 24.13 6.01
N PHE A 148 -17.25 23.25 6.98
CA PHE A 148 -17.47 21.81 6.91
C PHE A 148 -18.44 21.32 7.99
N TYR A 149 -19.22 20.30 7.65
CA TYR A 149 -20.19 19.62 8.50
C TYR A 149 -20.14 18.13 8.22
N VAL A 150 -20.33 17.31 9.26
CA VAL A 150 -20.42 15.86 9.11
C VAL A 150 -21.68 15.36 9.80
N TYR A 151 -22.45 14.57 9.07
CA TYR A 151 -23.68 13.95 9.54
C TYR A 151 -23.53 12.43 9.47
N ASP A 152 -23.96 11.73 10.52
CA ASP A 152 -23.99 10.27 10.53
C ASP A 152 -25.04 9.71 9.54
N GLN A 153 -25.17 8.39 9.47
CA GLN A 153 -26.12 7.72 8.60
C GLN A 153 -27.58 8.08 8.91
N ALA A 154 -27.91 8.40 10.17
CA ALA A 154 -29.23 8.87 10.58
C ALA A 154 -29.46 10.35 10.25
N GLY A 155 -28.43 11.05 9.75
CA GLY A 155 -28.44 12.46 9.44
C GLY A 155 -28.25 13.35 10.66
N ALA A 156 -27.76 12.84 11.79
CA ALA A 156 -27.44 13.62 12.97
C ALA A 156 -26.02 14.19 12.90
N LEU A 157 -25.83 15.42 13.36
CA LEU A 157 -24.51 16.07 13.38
C LEU A 157 -23.55 15.32 14.30
N VAL A 158 -22.36 15.00 13.78
CA VAL A 158 -21.30 14.31 14.54
C VAL A 158 -19.96 15.04 14.46
N ASN A 159 -19.16 14.87 15.51
CA ASN A 159 -17.89 15.56 15.69
C ASN A 159 -16.70 14.82 15.04
N SER A 160 -16.85 13.53 14.78
CA SER A 160 -15.81 12.69 14.19
C SER A 160 -16.36 11.59 13.31
N VAL A 161 -15.51 11.10 12.40
CA VAL A 161 -15.73 9.90 11.60
C VAL A 161 -14.42 9.16 11.35
N ALA A 162 -14.45 7.82 11.25
CA ALA A 162 -13.33 7.03 10.76
C ALA A 162 -13.25 7.04 9.22
N LEU A 163 -12.22 7.70 8.68
CA LEU A 163 -11.97 7.83 7.23
C LEU A 163 -10.77 7.02 6.75
N ASP A 164 -10.11 6.30 7.66
CA ASP A 164 -8.96 5.43 7.44
C ASP A 164 -8.99 4.29 8.49
N SER A 165 -8.03 3.37 8.39
CA SER A 165 -7.89 2.22 9.29
C SER A 165 -7.42 2.56 10.71
N GLU A 166 -7.04 3.81 10.99
CA GLU A 166 -6.53 4.26 12.30
C GLU A 166 -7.63 4.79 13.22
N GLY A 167 -8.87 4.88 12.72
CA GLY A 167 -10.06 5.24 13.49
C GLY A 167 -10.47 6.70 13.35
N GLU A 168 -11.22 7.19 14.34
CA GLU A 168 -11.94 8.46 14.30
C GLU A 168 -11.04 9.69 14.11
N LYS A 169 -11.43 10.57 13.17
CA LYS A 169 -10.83 11.88 12.91
C LYS A 169 -11.87 12.97 13.16
N PHE A 170 -11.47 14.13 13.69
CA PHE A 170 -12.39 15.19 14.16
C PHE A 170 -12.50 16.37 13.19
N VAL A 171 -13.69 16.96 13.10
CA VAL A 171 -13.89 18.21 12.34
C VAL A 171 -13.30 19.41 13.09
N PRO A 172 -12.98 20.51 12.38
CA PRO A 172 -12.88 20.62 10.92
C PRO A 172 -11.53 20.12 10.38
N THR A 173 -10.55 19.83 11.25
CA THR A 173 -9.17 19.60 10.83
C THR A 173 -8.99 18.40 9.91
N MET A 174 -9.81 17.35 10.04
CA MET A 174 -9.80 16.24 9.09
C MET A 174 -10.15 16.67 7.65
N CYS A 175 -11.04 17.66 7.49
CA CYS A 175 -11.41 18.19 6.18
C CYS A 175 -10.30 19.06 5.61
N LEU A 176 -9.60 19.82 6.46
CA LEU A 176 -8.50 20.71 6.05
C LEU A 176 -7.27 19.96 5.50
N ALA A 177 -7.11 18.68 5.85
CA ALA A 177 -6.09 17.82 5.25
C ALA A 177 -6.21 17.78 3.71
N CYS A 178 -7.44 17.66 3.20
CA CYS A 178 -7.73 17.61 1.77
C CYS A 178 -8.08 18.98 1.19
N HIS A 179 -8.82 19.80 1.94
CA HIS A 179 -9.40 21.06 1.45
C HIS A 179 -8.52 22.30 1.69
N GLY A 180 -7.32 22.12 2.27
CA GLY A 180 -6.43 23.22 2.58
C GLY A 180 -6.95 24.16 3.67
N GLY A 181 -6.29 25.29 3.82
CA GLY A 181 -6.59 26.26 4.87
C GLY A 181 -5.98 25.89 6.24
N ALA A 182 -6.44 26.57 7.28
CA ALA A 182 -6.04 26.36 8.66
C ALA A 182 -7.25 26.48 9.59
N TYR A 183 -7.16 25.83 10.75
CA TYR A 183 -8.09 26.06 11.85
C TYR A 183 -7.50 27.12 12.78
N ASP A 184 -8.24 28.21 12.98
CA ASP A 184 -7.90 29.24 13.97
C ASP A 184 -8.52 28.87 15.31
N TRP A 185 -7.66 28.41 16.23
CA TRP A 185 -8.00 28.03 17.61
C TRP A 185 -8.49 29.18 18.47
N THR A 186 -8.32 30.43 18.05
CA THR A 186 -8.80 31.60 18.80
C THR A 186 -10.23 31.93 18.45
N SER A 187 -10.57 31.87 17.16
CA SER A 187 -11.91 32.15 16.67
C SER A 187 -12.78 30.91 16.51
N ASN A 188 -12.21 29.71 16.69
CA ASN A 188 -12.86 28.42 16.45
C ASN A 188 -13.49 28.35 15.06
N ALA A 189 -12.72 28.75 14.04
CA ALA A 189 -13.18 28.88 12.66
C ALA A 189 -12.14 28.35 11.66
N VAL A 190 -12.63 27.96 10.48
CA VAL A 190 -11.77 27.64 9.34
C VAL A 190 -11.40 28.92 8.63
N ILE A 191 -10.14 29.02 8.20
CA ILE A 191 -9.65 30.12 7.37
C ILE A 191 -8.93 29.53 6.16
N GLY A 192 -9.32 29.92 4.95
CA GLY A 192 -8.61 29.56 3.74
C GLY A 192 -8.90 28.15 3.19
N GLY A 193 -10.01 27.52 3.58
CA GLY A 193 -10.47 26.23 3.06
C GLY A 193 -11.10 26.32 1.67
N ASN A 194 -10.87 25.34 0.80
CA ASN A 194 -11.28 25.36 -0.61
C ASN A 194 -12.28 24.24 -0.92
N PHE A 195 -13.09 24.42 -1.95
CA PHE A 195 -13.67 23.28 -2.67
C PHE A 195 -12.62 22.63 -3.56
N LEU A 196 -12.71 21.31 -3.69
CA LEU A 196 -11.82 20.55 -4.55
C LEU A 196 -12.40 20.37 -5.95
N PRO A 197 -11.57 20.45 -6.99
CA PRO A 197 -12.02 20.19 -8.35
C PRO A 197 -12.31 18.69 -8.57
N PHE A 198 -13.32 18.39 -9.39
CA PHE A 198 -13.73 17.05 -9.77
C PHE A 198 -12.89 16.54 -10.93
N ASP A 199 -11.88 15.74 -10.61
CA ASP A 199 -11.00 15.08 -11.57
C ASP A 199 -11.59 13.76 -12.06
N THR A 200 -12.34 13.82 -13.16
CA THR A 200 -13.00 12.63 -13.74
C THR A 200 -12.04 11.48 -14.10
N ALA A 201 -10.74 11.75 -14.24
CA ALA A 201 -9.73 10.75 -14.55
C ALA A 201 -9.30 9.89 -13.33
N SER A 202 -9.45 10.41 -12.11
CA SER A 202 -9.15 9.65 -10.88
C SER A 202 -10.34 8.84 -10.37
N PHE A 203 -11.52 9.01 -10.97
CA PHE A 203 -12.73 8.31 -10.56
C PHE A 203 -12.94 6.99 -11.31
N ARG A 204 -13.86 6.17 -10.81
CA ARG A 204 -14.40 4.97 -11.47
C ARG A 204 -15.91 5.09 -11.54
N TYR A 205 -16.50 4.44 -12.55
CA TYR A 205 -17.90 4.63 -12.93
C TYR A 205 -18.59 3.30 -13.15
N SER A 206 -19.90 3.27 -12.92
CA SER A 206 -20.71 2.11 -13.25
C SER A 206 -20.79 1.94 -14.77
N PRO A 207 -20.83 0.71 -15.29
CA PRO A 207 -21.20 0.46 -16.68
C PRO A 207 -22.70 0.65 -16.95
N GLN A 208 -23.53 0.84 -15.92
CA GLN A 208 -24.98 1.04 -16.07
C GLN A 208 -25.32 2.39 -16.73
N PRO A 209 -26.29 2.44 -17.67
CA PRO A 209 -26.74 3.69 -18.27
C PRO A 209 -27.19 4.73 -17.23
N GLY A 210 -26.80 5.98 -17.42
CA GLY A 210 -27.04 7.08 -16.50
C GLY A 210 -25.90 7.31 -15.49
N TYR A 211 -25.03 6.32 -15.30
CA TYR A 211 -23.95 6.36 -14.31
C TYR A 211 -22.56 6.17 -14.93
N THR A 212 -22.47 6.10 -16.26
CA THR A 212 -21.18 6.11 -16.96
C THR A 212 -20.55 7.51 -16.90
N LEU A 213 -19.24 7.62 -17.15
CA LEU A 213 -18.62 8.95 -17.32
C LEU A 213 -19.31 9.72 -18.46
N ALA A 214 -19.63 9.06 -19.57
CA ALA A 214 -20.24 9.70 -20.74
C ALA A 214 -21.59 10.34 -20.43
N ASP A 215 -22.40 9.69 -19.60
CA ASP A 215 -23.71 10.19 -19.16
C ASP A 215 -23.61 11.40 -18.22
N GLN A 216 -22.50 11.49 -17.49
CA GLN A 216 -22.31 12.46 -16.40
C GLN A 216 -21.32 13.60 -16.73
N GLN A 217 -20.76 13.66 -17.94
CA GLN A 217 -19.71 14.66 -18.26
C GLN A 217 -20.16 16.10 -18.07
N GLU A 218 -21.40 16.40 -18.46
CA GLU A 218 -21.97 17.74 -18.32
C GLU A 218 -22.18 18.11 -16.84
N GLN A 219 -22.56 17.14 -16.01
CA GLN A 219 -22.69 17.31 -14.57
C GLN A 219 -21.33 17.58 -13.94
N PHE A 220 -20.26 16.84 -14.29
CA PHE A 220 -18.91 17.14 -13.80
C PHE A 220 -18.39 18.50 -14.27
N ARG A 221 -18.73 18.94 -15.49
CA ARG A 221 -18.44 20.30 -15.95
C ARG A 221 -19.14 21.34 -15.08
N GLN A 222 -20.43 21.16 -14.83
CA GLN A 222 -21.22 22.06 -13.97
C GLN A 222 -20.70 22.08 -12.53
N LEU A 223 -20.33 20.93 -11.97
CA LEU A 223 -19.69 20.84 -10.65
C LEU A 223 -18.36 21.62 -10.62
N ASN A 224 -17.50 21.45 -11.63
CA ASN A 224 -16.26 22.23 -11.73
C ASN A 224 -16.52 23.73 -11.95
N ALA A 225 -17.60 24.13 -12.61
CA ALA A 225 -18.00 25.53 -12.71
C ALA A 225 -18.40 26.10 -11.35
N LEU A 226 -19.12 25.31 -10.53
CA LEU A 226 -19.46 25.71 -9.16
C LEU A 226 -18.21 25.85 -8.29
N VAL A 227 -17.23 24.95 -8.40
CA VAL A 227 -15.93 25.10 -7.71
C VAL A 227 -15.20 26.35 -8.20
N ARG A 228 -15.21 26.63 -9.51
CA ARG A 228 -14.58 27.82 -10.09
C ARG A 228 -15.19 29.13 -9.59
N ASP A 229 -16.48 29.11 -9.27
CA ASP A 229 -17.25 30.25 -8.75
C ASP A 229 -16.96 30.56 -7.26
N THR A 230 -16.33 29.67 -6.50
CA THR A 230 -16.01 29.89 -5.06
C THR A 230 -14.70 30.65 -4.83
N ASN A 231 -14.19 31.32 -5.87
CA ASN A 231 -12.88 32.01 -5.84
C ASN A 231 -11.76 31.13 -5.23
N PRO A 232 -11.53 29.89 -5.74
CA PRO A 232 -10.61 28.94 -5.13
C PRO A 232 -9.15 29.37 -5.31
N SER A 233 -8.20 28.60 -4.78
CA SER A 233 -6.76 28.82 -5.00
C SER A 233 -6.41 29.00 -6.49
N ALA A 234 -5.36 29.79 -6.77
CA ALA A 234 -4.90 30.02 -8.15
C ALA A 234 -4.57 28.72 -8.90
N SER A 235 -4.04 27.72 -8.18
CA SER A 235 -3.74 26.40 -8.74
C SER A 235 -5.01 25.63 -9.13
N ILE A 236 -6.07 25.73 -8.34
CA ILE A 236 -7.37 25.13 -8.68
C ILE A 236 -7.97 25.84 -9.91
N MET A 237 -7.89 27.18 -9.96
CA MET A 237 -8.35 27.94 -11.12
C MET A 237 -7.61 27.54 -12.40
N GLU A 238 -6.27 27.48 -12.36
CA GLU A 238 -5.45 27.04 -13.50
C GLU A 238 -5.83 25.62 -13.96
N LEU A 239 -6.03 24.71 -13.02
CA LEU A 239 -6.37 23.32 -13.34
C LEU A 239 -7.73 23.22 -14.04
N ILE A 240 -8.77 23.88 -13.51
CA ILE A 240 -10.10 23.87 -14.11
C ILE A 240 -10.07 24.55 -15.48
N ASP A 241 -9.46 25.72 -15.60
CA ASP A 241 -9.41 26.47 -16.85
C ASP A 241 -8.64 25.68 -17.92
N GLY A 242 -7.52 25.06 -17.54
CA GLY A 242 -6.70 24.23 -18.40
C GLY A 242 -7.39 22.95 -18.88
N TRP A 243 -8.11 22.26 -18.00
CA TRP A 243 -8.86 21.05 -18.34
C TRP A 243 -9.90 21.26 -19.43
N TYR A 244 -10.56 22.41 -19.46
CA TYR A 244 -11.65 22.67 -20.42
C TYR A 244 -11.22 23.52 -21.63
N ALA A 245 -10.00 24.06 -21.64
CA ALA A 245 -9.51 24.97 -22.68
C ALA A 245 -9.58 24.38 -24.11
N ALA A 246 -9.35 23.08 -24.26
CA ALA A 246 -9.34 22.42 -25.57
C ALA A 246 -10.73 22.30 -26.22
N THR A 247 -11.80 22.35 -25.42
CA THR A 247 -13.19 22.17 -25.88
C THR A 247 -14.08 23.39 -25.66
N GLY A 248 -13.53 24.45 -25.06
CA GLY A 248 -14.23 25.69 -24.75
C GLY A 248 -13.74 26.25 -23.42
N SER A 249 -14.61 26.22 -22.42
CA SER A 249 -14.29 26.61 -21.04
C SER A 249 -15.16 25.81 -20.08
N VAL A 250 -14.86 25.87 -18.79
CA VAL A 250 -15.72 25.23 -17.77
C VAL A 250 -17.16 25.78 -17.79
N TYR A 251 -17.41 26.94 -18.40
CA TYR A 251 -18.74 27.55 -18.52
C TYR A 251 -19.45 27.24 -19.84
N THR A 252 -18.77 26.62 -20.81
CA THR A 252 -19.33 26.32 -22.13
C THR A 252 -20.00 24.94 -22.10
N PRO A 253 -21.35 24.85 -22.27
CA PRO A 253 -22.06 23.57 -22.25
C PRO A 253 -21.46 22.53 -23.21
N GLY A 254 -21.30 21.29 -22.75
CA GLY A 254 -20.72 20.20 -23.54
C GLY A 254 -19.19 20.18 -23.62
N SER A 255 -18.49 21.14 -22.99
CA SER A 255 -17.03 21.08 -22.84
C SER A 255 -16.62 19.87 -21.99
N ARG A 256 -15.49 19.26 -22.32
CA ARG A 256 -14.97 18.03 -21.70
C ARG A 256 -13.62 18.30 -21.04
N LEU A 257 -13.42 17.69 -19.88
CA LEU A 257 -12.16 17.69 -19.16
C LEU A 257 -11.11 16.94 -19.96
N ASP A 258 -9.97 17.58 -20.24
CA ASP A 258 -8.78 16.97 -20.82
C ASP A 258 -7.92 16.34 -19.70
N PRO A 259 -7.88 15.01 -19.57
CA PRO A 259 -7.11 14.36 -18.52
C PRO A 259 -5.60 14.48 -18.75
N THR A 260 -5.14 14.92 -19.93
CA THR A 260 -3.73 15.03 -20.28
C THR A 260 -3.12 16.39 -19.96
N PHE A 261 -3.94 17.36 -19.52
CA PHE A 261 -3.48 18.68 -19.13
C PHE A 261 -2.39 18.63 -18.04
N VAL A 262 -1.34 19.41 -18.26
CA VAL A 262 -0.22 19.61 -17.32
C VAL A 262 -0.18 21.11 -16.96
N PRO A 263 -0.27 21.48 -15.67
CA PRO A 263 -0.16 22.86 -15.23
C PRO A 263 1.17 23.49 -15.65
N SER A 264 1.15 24.80 -15.90
CA SER A 264 2.30 25.56 -16.41
C SER A 264 3.53 25.46 -15.49
N GLY A 265 3.31 25.38 -14.17
CA GLY A 265 4.38 25.18 -13.20
C GLY A 265 5.15 23.87 -13.33
N TYR A 266 4.59 22.87 -14.02
CA TYR A 266 5.22 21.57 -14.32
C TYR A 266 5.68 21.44 -15.77
N ALA A 267 5.59 22.49 -16.60
CA ALA A 267 5.98 22.41 -18.01
C ALA A 267 7.44 21.99 -18.25
N GLY A 268 8.34 22.27 -17.29
CA GLY A 268 9.75 21.84 -17.32
C GLY A 268 9.98 20.37 -16.97
N ASP A 269 9.05 19.73 -16.26
CA ASP A 269 9.07 18.30 -15.95
C ASP A 269 7.63 17.74 -15.90
N PRO A 270 7.00 17.54 -17.08
CA PRO A 270 5.65 17.00 -17.14
C PRO A 270 5.53 15.60 -16.53
N GLY A 271 6.61 14.82 -16.56
CA GLY A 271 6.65 13.47 -16.02
C GLY A 271 6.49 13.45 -14.50
N LEU A 272 7.04 14.43 -13.77
CA LEU A 272 6.82 14.56 -12.33
C LEU A 272 5.35 14.78 -12.03
N TYR A 273 4.68 15.61 -12.83
CA TYR A 273 3.25 15.82 -12.69
C TYR A 273 2.47 14.54 -12.97
N THR A 274 2.67 13.91 -14.13
CA THR A 274 1.86 12.78 -14.56
C THR A 274 2.09 11.50 -13.76
N THR A 275 3.31 11.29 -13.26
CA THR A 275 3.72 10.05 -12.57
C THR A 275 3.57 10.15 -11.06
N VAL A 276 3.74 11.35 -10.48
CA VAL A 276 3.76 11.55 -9.03
C VAL A 276 2.62 12.43 -8.56
N PHE A 277 2.58 13.68 -9.01
CA PHE A 277 1.70 14.66 -8.39
C PHE A 277 0.22 14.42 -8.74
N LYS A 278 -0.10 14.27 -10.03
CA LYS A 278 -1.46 14.05 -10.53
C LYS A 278 -2.15 12.85 -9.85
N PRO A 279 -1.53 11.65 -9.75
CA PRO A 279 -2.22 10.48 -9.23
C PRO A 279 -2.25 10.42 -7.69
N TYR A 280 -1.26 11.00 -7.01
CA TYR A 280 -1.04 10.73 -5.57
C TYR A 280 -1.01 11.96 -4.65
N CYS A 281 -0.86 13.17 -5.19
CA CYS A 281 -0.66 14.36 -4.37
C CYS A 281 -1.71 15.45 -4.64
N ARG A 282 -2.11 15.60 -5.90
CA ARG A 282 -2.94 16.71 -6.39
C ARG A 282 -4.26 16.81 -5.66
N SER A 283 -4.93 15.68 -5.41
CA SER A 283 -6.26 15.63 -4.78
C SER A 283 -6.35 16.44 -3.49
N CYS A 284 -5.27 16.49 -2.71
CA CYS A 284 -5.22 17.21 -1.43
C CYS A 284 -4.33 18.46 -1.50
N HIS A 285 -3.17 18.36 -2.14
CA HIS A 285 -2.19 19.44 -2.09
C HIS A 285 -2.56 20.67 -2.91
N ILE A 286 -3.39 20.54 -3.94
CA ILE A 286 -3.74 21.68 -4.80
C ILE A 286 -4.51 22.79 -4.06
N ALA A 287 -5.18 22.42 -2.95
CA ALA A 287 -5.93 23.35 -2.11
C ALA A 287 -5.08 24.03 -1.02
N GLN A 288 -3.85 23.58 -0.79
CA GLN A 288 -3.02 24.09 0.29
C GLN A 288 -2.52 25.51 -0.02
N LEU A 289 -2.92 26.52 0.75
CA LEU A 289 -2.57 27.91 0.44
C LEU A 289 -1.09 28.24 0.65
N SER A 290 -0.50 27.70 1.71
CA SER A 290 0.92 27.92 2.03
C SER A 290 1.84 27.16 1.07
N TYR A 291 1.38 26.02 0.55
CA TYR A 291 2.17 25.13 -0.30
C TYR A 291 1.27 24.36 -1.29
N PRO A 292 0.72 25.03 -2.32
CA PRO A 292 -0.24 24.40 -3.23
C PRO A 292 0.40 23.37 -4.19
N PHE A 293 1.71 23.16 -4.04
CA PHE A 293 2.56 22.33 -4.91
C PHE A 293 2.32 22.61 -6.40
N ALA A 294 2.17 23.91 -6.74
CA ALA A 294 1.92 24.35 -8.11
C ALA A 294 3.15 24.18 -9.02
N THR A 295 4.34 24.04 -8.42
CA THR A 295 5.61 23.84 -9.11
C THR A 295 6.40 22.71 -8.47
N PRO A 296 7.30 22.04 -9.23
CA PRO A 296 8.27 21.10 -8.67
C PRO A 296 9.08 21.70 -7.52
N THR A 297 9.52 22.96 -7.63
CA THR A 297 10.31 23.60 -6.57
C THR A 297 9.56 23.71 -5.25
N GLN A 298 8.27 24.05 -5.28
CA GLN A 298 7.43 24.08 -4.07
C GLN A 298 7.22 22.67 -3.50
N LEU A 299 7.00 21.68 -4.37
CA LEU A 299 6.91 20.29 -3.94
C LEU A 299 8.21 19.86 -3.26
N LEU A 300 9.39 20.20 -3.78
CA LEU A 300 10.68 19.79 -3.21
C LEU A 300 11.09 20.59 -1.96
N ALA A 301 10.60 21.83 -1.84
CA ALA A 301 10.88 22.72 -0.73
C ALA A 301 9.90 22.58 0.46
N TRP A 302 8.90 21.69 0.36
CA TRP A 302 7.91 21.53 1.41
C TRP A 302 8.56 21.08 2.72
N ASN A 303 8.27 21.83 3.78
CA ASN A 303 8.92 21.71 5.07
C ASN A 303 7.86 21.32 6.10
N VAL A 304 7.80 20.03 6.48
CA VAL A 304 6.81 19.51 7.45
C VAL A 304 7.11 19.93 8.90
N SER A 305 8.36 20.34 9.19
CA SER A 305 8.78 20.97 10.45
C SER A 305 10.11 21.71 10.23
N SER A 306 10.58 22.54 11.18
CA SER A 306 11.84 23.30 11.01
C SER A 306 13.04 22.40 10.66
N ASN A 307 13.42 22.35 9.36
CA ASN A 307 14.58 21.69 8.73
C ASN A 307 14.35 20.30 8.08
N GLN A 308 13.15 20.02 7.57
CA GLN A 308 12.82 18.73 6.94
C GLN A 308 12.12 18.92 5.59
N ASN A 309 12.89 18.86 4.49
CA ASN A 309 12.36 18.94 3.13
C ASN A 309 11.50 17.72 2.76
N THR A 310 10.89 17.72 1.58
CA THR A 310 9.98 16.66 1.10
C THR A 310 10.63 15.30 1.01
N GLY A 311 11.92 15.24 0.65
CA GLY A 311 12.68 14.00 0.66
C GLY A 311 12.76 13.40 2.06
N TYR A 312 12.92 14.25 3.09
CA TYR A 312 12.81 13.84 4.47
C TYR A 312 11.39 13.35 4.81
N ALA A 313 10.39 14.20 4.59
CA ALA A 313 8.99 13.88 4.93
C ALA A 313 8.58 12.52 4.35
N VAL A 314 8.76 12.36 3.04
CA VAL A 314 8.32 11.19 2.30
C VAL A 314 9.15 9.95 2.61
N PHE A 315 10.49 10.02 2.52
CA PHE A 315 11.31 8.81 2.56
C PHE A 315 11.86 8.45 3.95
N HIS A 316 11.83 9.38 4.91
CA HIS A 316 12.48 9.18 6.20
C HIS A 316 11.50 8.94 7.33
N VAL A 317 10.53 9.84 7.46
CA VAL A 317 9.46 9.73 8.46
C VAL A 317 8.17 9.19 7.87
N PHE A 318 8.16 8.90 6.56
CA PHE A 318 7.01 8.35 5.85
C PHE A 318 5.73 9.17 6.07
N ASP A 319 5.92 10.48 6.14
CA ASP A 319 4.90 11.47 6.39
C ASP A 319 4.26 11.88 5.07
N MET A 320 3.09 11.31 4.84
CA MET A 320 2.15 11.72 3.82
C MET A 320 0.80 11.89 4.51
N PRO A 321 0.40 13.10 4.95
CA PRO A 321 -0.84 13.31 5.69
C PRO A 321 -2.12 13.14 4.83
N HIS A 322 -1.99 12.45 3.70
CA HIS A 322 -3.04 12.07 2.78
C HIS A 322 -3.97 11.00 3.37
N ALA A 323 -5.00 10.70 2.58
CA ALA A 323 -5.75 9.47 2.70
C ALA A 323 -4.83 8.23 2.63
N GLU A 324 -5.10 7.26 3.49
CA GLU A 324 -4.41 5.97 3.55
C GLU A 324 -4.29 5.29 2.17
N VAL A 325 -5.41 5.23 1.43
CA VAL A 325 -5.48 4.60 0.10
C VAL A 325 -4.55 5.27 -0.90
N THR A 326 -4.50 6.61 -0.93
CA THR A 326 -3.62 7.35 -1.83
C THR A 326 -2.14 7.08 -1.52
N SER A 327 -1.78 7.07 -0.24
CA SER A 327 -0.41 6.78 0.20
C SER A 327 0.00 5.36 -0.13
N HIS A 328 -0.87 4.39 0.15
CA HIS A 328 -0.69 2.99 -0.23
C HIS A 328 -0.40 2.84 -1.73
N ASN A 329 -1.19 3.49 -2.58
CA ASN A 329 -1.03 3.41 -4.02
C ASN A 329 0.24 4.11 -4.53
N PHE A 330 0.69 5.18 -3.87
CA PHE A 330 1.96 5.83 -4.18
C PHE A 330 3.13 4.84 -3.97
N TRP A 331 3.19 4.21 -2.80
CA TRP A 331 4.29 3.31 -2.46
C TRP A 331 4.28 2.01 -3.24
N ASN A 332 3.14 1.59 -3.79
CA ASN A 332 3.05 0.42 -4.67
C ASN A 332 3.12 0.78 -6.17
N SER A 333 3.74 1.91 -6.51
CA SER A 333 3.91 2.40 -7.89
C SER A 333 5.36 2.79 -8.21
N PRO A 334 5.67 3.18 -9.46
CA PRO A 334 6.97 3.78 -9.82
C PRO A 334 7.19 5.21 -9.29
N ALA A 335 6.16 5.86 -8.71
CA ALA A 335 6.22 7.25 -8.26
C ALA A 335 7.32 7.57 -7.23
N PRO A 336 7.62 6.71 -6.23
CA PRO A 336 8.69 6.97 -5.27
C PRO A 336 10.05 7.13 -5.95
N ALA A 337 10.38 6.27 -6.91
CA ALA A 337 11.63 6.34 -7.66
C ALA A 337 11.72 7.63 -8.49
N TYR A 338 10.62 8.00 -9.17
CA TYR A 338 10.55 9.24 -9.95
C TYR A 338 10.76 10.48 -9.06
N LEU A 339 10.08 10.53 -7.91
CA LEU A 339 10.20 11.63 -6.96
C LEU A 339 11.64 11.75 -6.44
N ALA A 340 12.25 10.64 -6.03
CA ALA A 340 13.63 10.62 -5.54
C ALA A 340 14.65 11.08 -6.60
N ASN A 341 14.40 10.78 -7.88
CA ASN A 341 15.22 11.25 -8.99
C ASN A 341 15.10 12.77 -9.20
N SER A 342 13.88 13.31 -9.11
CA SER A 342 13.62 14.74 -9.33
C SER A 342 14.27 15.65 -8.28
N GLY A 343 14.40 15.17 -7.04
CA GLY A 343 14.97 15.93 -5.91
C GLY A 343 16.49 15.88 -5.78
N ASN A 344 17.20 15.11 -6.63
CA ASN A 344 18.63 14.80 -6.47
C ASN A 344 18.97 14.24 -5.07
N TRP A 345 18.05 13.49 -4.47
CA TRP A 345 18.19 12.87 -3.14
C TRP A 345 18.70 11.44 -3.19
N SER A 346 18.87 10.90 -4.41
CA SER A 346 19.17 9.49 -4.65
C SER A 346 20.54 9.31 -5.31
N TYR A 347 21.16 8.17 -5.01
CA TYR A 347 22.25 7.62 -5.79
C TYR A 347 21.66 6.91 -7.02
N ARG A 348 21.89 7.48 -8.20
CA ARG A 348 21.29 7.02 -9.46
C ARG A 348 22.23 6.04 -10.14
N VAL A 349 21.84 4.77 -10.18
CA VAL A 349 22.60 3.73 -10.87
C VAL A 349 22.42 3.90 -12.38
N THR A 350 23.51 4.12 -13.09
CA THR A 350 23.54 4.49 -14.52
C THR A 350 24.15 3.42 -15.41
N ARG A 351 24.77 2.39 -14.81
CA ARG A 351 25.44 1.29 -15.52
C ARG A 351 25.16 -0.04 -14.84
N ARG A 352 25.27 -1.12 -15.60
CA ARG A 352 24.87 -2.49 -15.21
C ARG A 352 26.02 -3.40 -14.79
N ASP A 353 27.24 -3.01 -15.13
CA ASP A 353 28.45 -3.74 -14.78
C ASP A 353 28.94 -3.40 -13.37
N ASP A 354 29.81 -4.24 -12.83
CA ASP A 354 30.34 -4.20 -11.46
C ASP A 354 31.87 -3.93 -11.49
N PRO A 355 32.29 -2.71 -11.88
CA PRO A 355 33.71 -2.35 -11.91
C PRO A 355 34.30 -2.27 -10.49
N PRO A 356 35.64 -2.24 -10.35
CA PRO A 356 36.25 -1.77 -9.11
C PRO A 356 35.70 -0.37 -8.73
N PRO A 357 35.13 -0.19 -7.51
CA PRO A 357 34.51 1.06 -7.11
C PRO A 357 35.48 2.23 -7.18
N ASN A 358 35.06 3.31 -7.84
CA ASN A 358 35.76 4.59 -7.86
C ASN A 358 34.88 5.76 -7.39
N GLY A 359 33.65 5.47 -6.96
CA GLY A 359 32.67 6.41 -6.42
C GLY A 359 31.40 6.49 -7.28
N CYS A 360 30.28 6.86 -6.67
CA CYS A 360 29.01 7.05 -7.39
C CYS A 360 28.89 8.50 -7.87
N ASN A 361 29.19 8.75 -9.16
CA ASN A 361 29.13 10.08 -9.75
C ASN A 361 27.91 10.25 -10.68
N PRO A 362 27.41 11.48 -10.90
CA PRO A 362 26.36 11.71 -11.89
C PRO A 362 26.78 11.21 -13.28
N GLY A 363 26.04 10.24 -13.82
CA GLY A 363 26.32 9.64 -15.14
C GLY A 363 27.32 8.47 -15.14
N ASP A 364 27.97 8.18 -14.01
CA ASP A 364 28.83 7.00 -13.83
C ASP A 364 28.71 6.49 -12.38
N CYS A 365 27.81 5.53 -12.20
CA CYS A 365 27.58 4.91 -10.91
C CYS A 365 27.00 3.50 -11.11
N SER A 366 27.78 2.50 -10.69
CA SER A 366 27.34 1.11 -10.56
C SER A 366 26.50 0.90 -9.30
N LEU A 367 25.81 -0.25 -9.22
CA LEU A 367 25.04 -0.60 -8.03
C LEU A 367 25.93 -0.72 -6.78
N ARG A 368 27.11 -1.34 -6.91
CA ARG A 368 28.06 -1.46 -5.80
C ARG A 368 28.53 -0.10 -5.30
N GLU A 369 28.85 0.82 -6.21
CA GLU A 369 29.23 2.19 -5.84
C GLU A 369 28.09 2.94 -5.16
N ALA A 370 26.84 2.76 -5.60
CA ALA A 370 25.67 3.34 -4.95
C ALA A 370 25.49 2.82 -3.52
N ILE A 371 25.66 1.51 -3.29
CA ILE A 371 25.60 0.89 -1.96
C ILE A 371 26.73 1.39 -1.06
N LEU A 372 27.97 1.45 -1.55
CA LEU A 372 29.10 1.98 -0.80
C LEU A 372 28.90 3.46 -0.42
N ALA A 373 28.38 4.27 -1.35
CA ALA A 373 28.05 5.66 -1.08
C ALA A 373 26.91 5.78 -0.06
N ALA A 374 25.90 4.93 -0.14
CA ALA A 374 24.80 4.86 0.81
C ALA A 374 25.28 4.49 2.23
N ASN A 375 26.13 3.48 2.36
CA ASN A 375 26.72 3.04 3.64
C ASN A 375 27.54 4.14 4.32
N SER A 376 28.21 5.00 3.55
CA SER A 376 29.09 6.05 4.09
C SER A 376 28.34 7.21 4.77
N GLY A 377 27.00 7.28 4.67
CA GLY A 377 26.21 8.31 5.34
C GLY A 377 26.50 9.74 4.85
N LEU A 378 27.00 9.90 3.62
CA LEU A 378 27.30 11.22 3.04
C LEU A 378 26.03 12.06 2.78
N ALA A 379 24.83 11.47 2.90
CA ALA A 379 23.63 12.20 3.28
C ALA A 379 23.58 12.21 4.83
N ALA A 380 23.77 13.39 5.44
CA ALA A 380 23.93 13.64 6.88
C ALA A 380 23.23 12.62 7.82
N PRO A 381 23.77 12.34 9.04
CA PRO A 381 23.41 11.21 9.93
C PRO A 381 21.95 11.07 10.40
N ILE A 382 21.02 11.86 9.85
CA ILE A 382 19.58 11.80 10.04
C ILE A 382 18.83 11.29 8.79
N TYR A 383 19.53 10.93 7.70
CA TYR A 383 18.92 10.55 6.42
C TYR A 383 19.19 9.08 6.00
N LYS A 384 18.15 8.32 5.61
CA LYS A 384 18.23 7.05 4.88
C LYS A 384 18.68 7.32 3.44
N ALA A 385 19.68 6.61 2.96
CA ALA A 385 20.17 6.78 1.60
C ALA A 385 19.24 6.10 0.58
N ILE A 386 18.86 6.81 -0.48
CA ILE A 386 17.96 6.29 -1.52
C ILE A 386 18.78 5.91 -2.75
N ILE A 387 18.52 4.73 -3.31
CA ILE A 387 19.13 4.23 -4.55
C ILE A 387 18.03 4.02 -5.58
N THR A 388 18.24 4.55 -6.78
CA THR A 388 17.32 4.45 -7.93
C THR A 388 18.08 4.02 -9.19
N PHE A 389 17.36 3.67 -10.26
CA PHE A 389 17.96 3.12 -11.49
C PHE A 389 17.56 3.93 -12.73
N ASP A 390 18.56 4.44 -13.43
CA ASP A 390 18.40 5.16 -14.71
C ASP A 390 18.38 4.21 -15.91
N VAL A 391 18.86 2.99 -15.70
CA VAL A 391 18.94 1.94 -16.71
C VAL A 391 18.23 0.70 -16.23
N ASP A 392 17.57 0.00 -17.15
CA ASP A 392 16.94 -1.29 -16.87
C ASP A 392 17.86 -2.46 -17.28
N GLY A 393 17.67 -3.60 -16.62
CA GLY A 393 18.25 -4.89 -16.97
C GLY A 393 18.89 -5.57 -15.77
N THR A 394 19.91 -6.39 -16.08
CA THR A 394 20.63 -7.20 -15.10
C THR A 394 21.89 -6.48 -14.61
N PHE A 395 21.95 -6.22 -13.31
CA PHE A 395 23.09 -5.73 -12.55
C PHE A 395 23.82 -6.93 -11.97
N ARG A 396 24.80 -7.45 -12.72
CA ARG A 396 25.49 -8.69 -12.36
C ARG A 396 26.75 -8.40 -11.56
N LEU A 397 26.87 -8.99 -10.37
CA LEU A 397 28.08 -8.97 -9.57
C LEU A 397 29.16 -9.82 -10.25
N THR A 398 30.39 -9.31 -10.31
CA THR A 398 31.49 -9.96 -11.05
C THR A 398 32.78 -10.08 -10.25
N ARG A 399 32.78 -9.58 -9.00
CA ARG A 399 33.97 -9.48 -8.17
C ARG A 399 33.93 -10.51 -7.05
N PRO A 400 34.52 -11.71 -7.21
CA PRO A 400 34.54 -12.70 -6.14
C PRO A 400 35.39 -12.22 -4.96
N GLY A 401 34.98 -12.61 -3.76
CA GLY A 401 35.66 -12.31 -2.50
C GLY A 401 34.70 -12.51 -1.34
N ASP A 402 35.21 -12.33 -0.14
CA ASP A 402 34.45 -12.41 1.11
C ASP A 402 34.93 -11.23 1.96
N ASP A 403 34.10 -10.21 2.08
CA ASP A 403 34.30 -9.05 2.93
C ASP A 403 32.96 -8.56 3.48
N ASP A 404 33.02 -7.76 4.54
CA ASP A 404 31.86 -7.10 5.16
C ASP A 404 31.93 -5.57 4.94
N LEU A 405 32.60 -5.13 3.86
CA LEU A 405 32.86 -3.73 3.55
C LEU A 405 32.27 -3.32 2.18
N GLY A 406 31.63 -4.23 1.46
CA GLY A 406 30.97 -4.07 0.16
C GLY A 406 31.94 -3.94 -1.01
N TRP A 407 33.24 -4.18 -0.82
CA TRP A 407 34.22 -3.97 -1.88
C TRP A 407 34.24 -5.11 -2.87
N VAL A 408 34.11 -6.36 -2.48
CA VAL A 408 34.00 -7.54 -3.35
C VAL A 408 32.81 -8.39 -2.88
N GLY A 409 32.60 -9.56 -3.47
CA GLY A 409 31.56 -10.49 -3.05
C GLY A 409 30.16 -9.96 -3.27
N ASP A 410 29.33 -10.12 -2.25
CA ASP A 410 27.96 -9.63 -2.16
C ASP A 410 27.88 -8.10 -1.99
N LEU A 411 26.67 -7.57 -1.86
CA LEU A 411 26.40 -6.17 -1.58
C LEU A 411 26.13 -6.01 -0.07
N ASP A 412 27.17 -5.60 0.67
CA ASP A 412 27.06 -5.30 2.09
C ASP A 412 26.28 -4.01 2.34
N VAL A 413 25.27 -4.08 3.18
CA VAL A 413 24.48 -2.94 3.68
C VAL A 413 24.79 -2.77 5.16
N THR A 414 25.48 -1.68 5.49
CA THR A 414 25.91 -1.34 6.86
C THR A 414 25.19 -0.11 7.42
N GLY A 415 24.35 0.55 6.61
CA GLY A 415 23.59 1.74 6.98
C GLY A 415 22.09 1.58 6.72
N GLU A 416 21.36 2.70 6.77
CA GLU A 416 19.93 2.75 6.41
C GLU A 416 19.77 3.06 4.91
N VAL A 417 19.34 2.08 4.13
CA VAL A 417 19.26 2.15 2.66
C VAL A 417 17.84 1.84 2.16
N ILE A 418 17.39 2.60 1.16
CA ILE A 418 16.17 2.35 0.40
C ILE A 418 16.57 2.11 -1.07
N VAL A 419 16.34 0.91 -1.59
CA VAL A 419 16.54 0.54 -2.99
C VAL A 419 15.20 0.52 -3.71
N LEU A 420 14.99 1.47 -4.61
CA LEU A 420 13.76 1.62 -5.40
C LEU A 420 14.02 1.18 -6.84
N GLY A 421 13.68 -0.07 -7.14
CA GLY A 421 13.75 -0.63 -8.48
C GLY A 421 12.65 -0.10 -9.40
N ASN A 422 12.91 -0.27 -10.70
CA ASN A 422 12.01 0.12 -11.78
C ASN A 422 10.91 -0.92 -12.07
N GLY A 423 10.87 -2.01 -11.31
CA GLY A 423 10.01 -3.17 -11.52
C GLY A 423 10.83 -4.47 -11.49
N PRO A 424 10.28 -5.59 -10.98
CA PRO A 424 11.03 -6.83 -10.81
C PRO A 424 11.53 -7.43 -12.13
N ASP A 425 10.88 -7.15 -13.26
CA ASP A 425 11.31 -7.54 -14.62
C ASP A 425 12.29 -6.55 -15.27
N ARG A 426 12.48 -5.37 -14.66
CA ARG A 426 13.33 -4.28 -15.15
C ARG A 426 14.59 -4.05 -14.32
N THR A 427 14.59 -4.41 -13.04
CA THR A 427 15.76 -4.27 -12.13
C THR A 427 16.11 -5.64 -11.56
N ILE A 428 17.07 -6.31 -12.19
CA ILE A 428 17.49 -7.67 -11.82
C ILE A 428 18.89 -7.59 -11.22
N ILE A 429 19.02 -7.85 -9.93
CA ILE A 429 20.28 -7.86 -9.19
C ILE A 429 20.74 -9.32 -9.11
N ASP A 430 21.83 -9.63 -9.81
CA ASP A 430 22.28 -11.00 -10.08
C ASP A 430 23.63 -11.24 -9.39
N GLY A 431 23.66 -12.14 -8.41
CA GLY A 431 24.86 -12.50 -7.64
C GLY A 431 25.92 -13.25 -8.44
N GLY A 432 25.66 -13.56 -9.71
CA GLY A 432 26.64 -14.11 -10.61
C GLY A 432 27.08 -15.55 -10.33
N GLY A 433 26.53 -16.19 -9.29
CA GLY A 433 27.03 -17.44 -8.71
C GLY A 433 28.42 -17.29 -8.07
N ILE A 434 28.86 -16.06 -7.79
CA ILE A 434 30.19 -15.81 -7.22
C ILE A 434 30.15 -15.67 -5.70
N ASP A 435 29.03 -15.20 -5.17
CA ASP A 435 28.77 -14.99 -3.75
C ASP A 435 27.25 -14.80 -3.54
N ARG A 436 26.83 -14.40 -2.34
CA ARG A 436 25.50 -13.92 -2.03
C ARG A 436 25.17 -12.65 -2.84
N VAL A 437 23.91 -12.24 -2.90
CA VAL A 437 23.54 -10.95 -3.51
C VAL A 437 23.58 -9.80 -2.52
N PHE A 438 22.90 -9.91 -1.37
CA PHE A 438 22.86 -8.88 -0.33
C PHE A 438 23.15 -9.44 1.06
N HIS A 439 23.99 -8.74 1.81
CA HIS A 439 24.18 -8.94 3.24
C HIS A 439 23.76 -7.68 4.00
N ILE A 440 22.73 -7.79 4.83
CA ILE A 440 22.25 -6.70 5.67
C ILE A 440 22.85 -6.91 7.05
N LEU A 441 23.92 -6.18 7.35
CA LEU A 441 24.74 -6.38 8.55
C LEU A 441 24.12 -5.76 9.79
N GLY A 442 24.47 -6.28 10.97
CA GLY A 442 23.86 -5.89 12.25
C GLY A 442 23.83 -4.38 12.52
N GLY A 443 22.65 -3.89 12.89
CA GLY A 443 22.40 -2.47 13.16
C GLY A 443 22.05 -1.64 11.92
N ALA A 444 22.01 -2.25 10.74
CA ALA A 444 21.57 -1.62 9.49
C ALA A 444 20.05 -1.73 9.28
N GLY A 445 19.57 -1.05 8.24
CA GLY A 445 18.18 -1.09 7.79
C GLY A 445 18.11 -1.06 6.27
N ALA A 446 17.34 -1.96 5.68
CA ALA A 446 17.17 -2.03 4.23
C ALA A 446 15.69 -2.07 3.85
N VAL A 447 15.29 -1.19 2.94
CA VAL A 447 14.04 -1.31 2.20
C VAL A 447 14.42 -1.65 0.77
N ILE A 448 13.98 -2.80 0.28
CA ILE A 448 14.24 -3.25 -1.07
C ILE A 448 12.89 -3.41 -1.77
N GLN A 449 12.69 -2.66 -2.86
CA GLN A 449 11.40 -2.61 -3.53
C GLN A 449 11.52 -2.72 -5.04
N SER A 450 10.61 -3.49 -5.65
CA SER A 450 10.48 -3.55 -7.11
C SER A 450 11.73 -4.03 -7.84
N VAL A 451 12.41 -5.02 -7.26
CA VAL A 451 13.60 -5.67 -7.84
C VAL A 451 13.44 -7.19 -7.90
N THR A 452 14.26 -7.84 -8.74
CA THR A 452 14.56 -9.26 -8.65
C THR A 452 15.95 -9.45 -8.05
N VAL A 453 16.09 -10.33 -7.06
CA VAL A 453 17.34 -10.80 -6.48
C VAL A 453 17.54 -12.26 -6.88
N GLN A 454 18.64 -12.57 -7.57
CA GLN A 454 18.82 -13.92 -8.11
C GLN A 454 20.27 -14.38 -8.20
N ASN A 455 20.43 -15.70 -8.39
CA ASN A 455 21.69 -16.35 -8.71
C ASN A 455 22.83 -16.03 -7.73
N GLY A 456 22.51 -15.76 -6.47
CA GLY A 456 23.51 -15.78 -5.40
C GLY A 456 23.85 -17.22 -5.02
N GLN A 457 25.13 -17.49 -4.82
CA GLN A 457 25.63 -18.83 -4.49
C GLN A 457 26.72 -18.76 -3.43
N VAL A 458 26.47 -19.37 -2.28
CA VAL A 458 27.40 -19.35 -1.14
C VAL A 458 27.58 -20.71 -0.49
N SER A 459 28.69 -20.86 0.23
CA SER A 459 28.91 -21.88 1.24
C SER A 459 28.73 -21.29 2.65
N SER A 460 27.73 -20.43 2.83
CA SER A 460 27.29 -19.79 4.07
C SER A 460 25.75 -19.65 4.03
N SER A 461 25.11 -18.88 4.91
CA SER A 461 23.64 -18.73 4.88
C SER A 461 23.16 -17.58 3.98
N GLY A 462 21.93 -17.64 3.47
CA GLY A 462 21.35 -16.56 2.68
C GLY A 462 21.95 -16.45 1.29
N GLY A 463 21.59 -17.32 0.34
CA GLY A 463 22.13 -17.23 -1.03
C GLY A 463 21.72 -15.93 -1.74
N GLY A 464 20.43 -15.56 -1.67
CA GLY A 464 19.96 -14.28 -2.18
C GLY A 464 20.26 -13.15 -1.20
N ILE A 465 19.61 -13.22 -0.03
CA ILE A 465 19.69 -12.18 1.00
C ILE A 465 19.99 -12.80 2.35
N TYR A 466 20.92 -12.22 3.10
CA TYR A 466 21.15 -12.55 4.50
C TYR A 466 20.90 -11.32 5.37
N ASN A 467 19.90 -11.38 6.23
CA ASN A 467 19.59 -10.35 7.22
C ASN A 467 20.14 -10.79 8.59
N ASP A 468 21.22 -10.15 9.02
CA ASP A 468 21.94 -10.50 10.23
C ASP A 468 21.70 -9.43 11.31
N GLY A 469 20.76 -9.67 12.23
CA GLY A 469 20.48 -8.75 13.34
C GLY A 469 19.99 -7.37 12.91
N SER A 470 19.40 -7.26 11.72
CA SER A 470 18.99 -6.00 11.10
C SER A 470 17.53 -5.97 10.66
N ARG A 471 17.09 -4.81 10.16
CA ARG A 471 15.73 -4.61 9.64
C ARG A 471 15.73 -4.71 8.12
N LEU A 472 14.94 -5.62 7.57
CA LEU A 472 14.73 -5.74 6.13
C LEU A 472 13.24 -5.67 5.82
N THR A 473 12.85 -4.75 4.94
CA THR A 473 11.53 -4.74 4.31
C THR A 473 11.69 -5.01 2.82
N LEU A 474 11.08 -6.09 2.33
CA LEU A 474 11.08 -6.50 0.93
C LEU A 474 9.68 -6.34 0.35
N ASN A 475 9.50 -5.43 -0.61
CA ASN A 475 8.19 -5.12 -1.18
C ASN A 475 8.18 -5.33 -2.69
N ASN A 476 7.10 -5.88 -3.23
CA ASN A 476 6.90 -6.01 -4.68
C ASN A 476 8.16 -6.55 -5.40
N SER A 477 8.84 -7.54 -4.79
CA SER A 477 10.13 -8.02 -5.25
C SER A 477 10.13 -9.54 -5.43
N VAL A 478 11.13 -10.04 -6.15
CA VAL A 478 11.31 -11.47 -6.42
C VAL A 478 12.66 -11.93 -5.92
N VAL A 479 12.72 -13.06 -5.21
CA VAL A 479 13.99 -13.70 -4.79
C VAL A 479 14.01 -15.13 -5.33
N LYS A 480 14.85 -15.43 -6.33
CA LYS A 480 14.79 -16.71 -7.07
C LYS A 480 16.15 -17.25 -7.50
N GLY A 481 16.24 -18.55 -7.74
CA GLY A 481 17.45 -19.16 -8.31
C GLY A 481 18.70 -19.06 -7.44
N ASN A 482 18.56 -18.85 -6.13
CA ASN A 482 19.68 -18.72 -5.21
C ASN A 482 20.04 -20.09 -4.60
N ILE A 483 21.32 -20.32 -4.36
CA ILE A 483 21.83 -21.65 -3.97
C ILE A 483 22.70 -21.54 -2.73
N VAL A 484 22.46 -22.42 -1.76
CA VAL A 484 23.34 -22.59 -0.59
C VAL A 484 23.89 -24.00 -0.56
N SER A 485 25.22 -24.10 -0.65
CA SER A 485 25.94 -25.38 -0.62
C SER A 485 26.04 -25.93 0.81
N PRO A 486 26.15 -27.27 0.98
CA PRO A 486 26.22 -27.89 2.30
C PRO A 486 27.37 -27.33 3.15
N PRO A 487 27.19 -27.23 4.49
CA PRO A 487 26.02 -27.62 5.30
C PRO A 487 25.03 -26.47 5.63
N HIS A 488 25.00 -25.37 4.88
CA HIS A 488 24.35 -24.12 5.31
C HIS A 488 22.89 -23.97 4.87
N ASP A 489 22.22 -22.91 5.35
CA ASP A 489 20.76 -22.74 5.31
C ASP A 489 20.29 -21.44 4.62
N GLY A 490 19.03 -21.43 4.16
CA GLY A 490 18.34 -20.22 3.68
C GLY A 490 18.79 -19.80 2.29
N ALA A 491 18.38 -20.52 1.24
CA ALA A 491 18.84 -20.20 -0.11
C ALA A 491 18.29 -18.88 -0.65
N GLY A 492 16.98 -18.65 -0.58
CA GLY A 492 16.40 -17.37 -0.97
C GLY A 492 16.79 -16.25 -0.01
N LEU A 493 16.25 -16.32 1.22
CA LEU A 493 16.51 -15.35 2.27
C LEU A 493 16.69 -16.03 3.63
N ALA A 494 17.72 -15.61 4.37
CA ALA A 494 17.98 -16.05 5.73
C ALA A 494 17.92 -14.87 6.72
N GLY A 495 17.20 -15.04 7.84
CA GLY A 495 17.18 -14.12 8.97
C GLY A 495 17.78 -14.79 10.21
N ARG A 496 18.71 -14.09 10.88
CA ARG A 496 19.35 -14.53 12.14
C ARG A 496 19.59 -13.39 13.13
N ASN A 497 20.00 -13.73 14.34
CA ASN A 497 20.55 -12.78 15.33
C ASN A 497 19.60 -11.64 15.72
N ASN A 498 18.31 -11.95 15.91
CA ASN A 498 17.22 -10.99 16.17
C ASN A 498 16.89 -10.08 14.97
N ALA A 499 17.22 -10.52 13.75
CA ALA A 499 16.75 -9.88 12.53
C ALA A 499 15.22 -9.72 12.52
N ILE A 500 14.77 -8.62 11.91
CA ILE A 500 13.36 -8.34 11.64
C ILE A 500 13.21 -8.27 10.13
N THR A 501 12.48 -9.23 9.56
CA THR A 501 12.22 -9.30 8.12
C THR A 501 10.73 -9.19 7.86
N GLU A 502 10.35 -8.24 7.01
CA GLU A 502 8.99 -8.04 6.53
C GLU A 502 8.96 -8.19 5.01
N ILE A 503 8.09 -9.07 4.51
CA ILE A 503 7.97 -9.37 3.08
C ILE A 503 6.52 -9.16 2.67
N ASN A 504 6.30 -8.19 1.77
CA ASN A 504 4.97 -7.83 1.28
C ASN A 504 4.90 -7.89 -0.25
N HIS A 505 3.78 -8.34 -0.80
CA HIS A 505 3.52 -8.32 -2.24
C HIS A 505 4.61 -8.98 -3.10
N SER A 506 5.33 -9.96 -2.53
CA SER A 506 6.59 -10.46 -3.09
C SER A 506 6.55 -11.96 -3.38
N THR A 507 7.53 -12.41 -4.15
CA THR A 507 7.66 -13.82 -4.55
C THR A 507 9.02 -14.37 -4.13
N LEU A 508 9.01 -15.44 -3.34
CA LEU A 508 10.20 -16.19 -2.98
C LEU A 508 10.19 -17.50 -3.78
N GLY A 509 11.00 -17.55 -4.81
CA GLY A 509 11.11 -18.62 -5.77
C GLY A 509 10.73 -18.20 -7.20
N PRO A 510 10.85 -19.12 -8.18
CA PRO A 510 11.20 -20.52 -8.00
C PRO A 510 12.71 -20.74 -7.82
N ASP A 511 13.09 -22.00 -7.62
CA ASP A 511 14.46 -22.51 -7.75
C ASP A 511 15.46 -21.97 -6.72
N ASN A 512 15.01 -21.51 -5.56
CA ASN A 512 15.92 -21.38 -4.43
C ASN A 512 16.19 -22.76 -3.83
N VAL A 513 17.46 -23.13 -3.71
CA VAL A 513 17.90 -24.48 -3.31
C VAL A 513 18.87 -24.41 -2.14
N SER A 514 18.40 -24.83 -0.97
CA SER A 514 19.23 -25.06 0.20
C SER A 514 19.52 -26.54 0.33
N SER A 515 20.76 -26.91 0.66
CA SER A 515 21.06 -28.32 0.92
C SER A 515 20.63 -28.82 2.30
N ASN A 516 20.30 -27.91 3.22
CA ASN A 516 19.92 -28.23 4.60
C ASN A 516 18.53 -27.67 4.93
N GLN A 517 18.43 -26.45 5.47
CA GLN A 517 17.14 -25.89 5.90
C GLN A 517 16.75 -24.66 5.08
N GLY A 518 15.44 -24.46 4.87
CA GLY A 518 14.88 -23.24 4.31
C GLY A 518 15.29 -23.00 2.86
N GLY A 519 14.57 -23.60 1.90
CA GLY A 519 14.86 -23.41 0.48
C GLY A 519 14.54 -21.98 0.07
N GLY A 520 13.30 -21.55 0.30
CA GLY A 520 12.87 -20.17 0.11
C GLY A 520 13.34 -19.28 1.26
N LEU A 521 12.90 -19.61 2.48
CA LEU A 521 13.06 -18.78 3.67
C LEU A 521 13.62 -19.58 4.85
N PHE A 522 14.57 -18.98 5.56
CA PHE A 522 15.11 -19.48 6.82
C PHE A 522 15.03 -18.40 7.90
N ASN A 523 14.40 -18.71 9.03
CA ASN A 523 14.17 -17.79 10.15
C ASN A 523 14.65 -18.45 11.46
N GLN A 524 15.71 -17.93 12.06
CA GLN A 524 16.27 -18.50 13.28
C GLN A 524 16.61 -17.42 14.28
N ASP A 525 16.05 -17.53 15.49
CA ASP A 525 16.21 -16.52 16.54
C ASP A 525 15.90 -15.09 16.02
N SER A 526 14.88 -14.98 15.17
CA SER A 526 14.51 -13.77 14.41
C SER A 526 13.00 -13.65 14.22
N THR A 527 12.54 -12.48 13.76
CA THR A 527 11.13 -12.20 13.46
C THR A 527 10.92 -12.12 11.94
N LEU A 528 9.97 -12.90 11.42
CA LEU A 528 9.52 -12.88 10.03
C LEU A 528 8.04 -12.51 9.94
N THR A 529 7.70 -11.58 9.05
CA THR A 529 6.33 -11.32 8.63
C THR A 529 6.22 -11.48 7.13
N LEU A 530 5.29 -12.32 6.66
CA LEU A 530 5.01 -12.58 5.25
C LEU A 530 3.55 -12.26 4.98
N ASN A 531 3.30 -11.20 4.19
CA ASN A 531 1.95 -10.74 3.85
C ASN A 531 1.76 -10.71 2.34
N ASN A 532 0.57 -11.12 1.85
CA ASN A 532 0.20 -10.94 0.45
C ASN A 532 1.28 -11.45 -0.52
N SER A 533 1.91 -12.58 -0.19
CA SER A 533 3.14 -13.01 -0.86
C SER A 533 3.09 -14.49 -1.22
N THR A 534 3.87 -14.86 -2.24
CA THR A 534 3.96 -16.23 -2.75
C THR A 534 5.33 -16.83 -2.44
N VAL A 535 5.36 -18.03 -1.86
CA VAL A 535 6.58 -18.85 -1.72
C VAL A 535 6.38 -20.13 -2.51
N SER A 536 7.09 -20.27 -3.63
CA SER A 536 6.81 -21.36 -4.57
C SER A 536 8.04 -21.95 -5.22
N GLY A 537 8.01 -23.26 -5.47
CA GLY A 537 9.04 -23.95 -6.25
C GLY A 537 10.43 -23.94 -5.61
N ASN A 538 10.52 -23.86 -4.28
CA ASN A 538 11.80 -23.90 -3.57
C ASN A 538 12.13 -25.30 -3.06
N SER A 539 13.42 -25.60 -2.85
CA SER A 539 13.87 -26.92 -2.39
C SER A 539 14.83 -26.86 -1.21
N ALA A 540 14.63 -27.77 -0.24
CA ALA A 540 15.53 -27.98 0.89
C ALA A 540 15.61 -29.46 1.32
N ALA A 541 16.48 -29.77 2.29
CA ALA A 541 16.32 -31.02 3.04
C ALA A 541 15.13 -30.93 4.02
N THR A 542 14.96 -29.79 4.69
CA THR A 542 13.85 -29.53 5.62
C THR A 542 13.30 -28.11 5.44
N GLY A 543 11.98 -27.93 5.38
CA GLY A 543 11.39 -26.60 5.19
C GLY A 543 11.67 -26.06 3.78
N GLY A 544 11.10 -26.71 2.75
CA GLY A 544 11.33 -26.34 1.35
C GLY A 544 10.96 -24.88 1.07
N GLY A 545 9.76 -24.47 1.50
CA GLY A 545 9.32 -23.08 1.44
C GLY A 545 9.89 -22.25 2.59
N LEU A 546 9.58 -22.63 3.83
CA LEU A 546 10.00 -21.94 5.06
C LEU A 546 10.51 -22.92 6.11
N TYR A 547 11.66 -22.60 6.71
CA TYR A 547 12.12 -23.21 7.95
C TYR A 547 12.21 -22.15 9.05
N THR A 548 11.60 -22.42 10.21
CA THR A 548 11.67 -21.53 11.39
C THR A 548 12.10 -22.32 12.64
N SER A 549 13.03 -21.76 13.43
CA SER A 549 13.62 -22.47 14.58
C SER A 549 14.22 -21.55 15.65
N GLY A 550 14.66 -22.15 16.77
CA GLY A 550 15.25 -21.40 17.89
C GLY A 550 14.15 -20.67 18.67
N SER A 551 14.38 -19.40 19.00
CA SER A 551 13.39 -18.49 19.60
C SER A 551 12.62 -17.68 18.54
N ALA A 552 12.69 -18.08 17.26
CA ALA A 552 12.11 -17.32 16.17
C ALA A 552 10.58 -17.16 16.25
N SER A 553 10.09 -16.06 15.70
CA SER A 553 8.67 -15.79 15.48
C SER A 553 8.40 -15.59 14.00
N ALA A 554 7.33 -16.19 13.47
CA ALA A 554 6.90 -16.01 12.09
C ALA A 554 5.38 -15.77 12.02
N THR A 555 4.95 -14.77 11.26
CA THR A 555 3.54 -14.46 10.98
C THR A 555 3.29 -14.49 9.48
N LEU A 556 2.37 -15.35 9.05
CA LEU A 556 1.96 -15.50 7.65
C LEU A 556 0.50 -15.07 7.53
N SER A 557 0.25 -14.07 6.68
CA SER A 557 -1.10 -13.57 6.40
C SER A 557 -1.34 -13.48 4.89
N ASN A 558 -2.52 -13.90 4.43
CA ASN A 558 -2.94 -13.75 3.03
C ASN A 558 -1.83 -14.21 2.05
N SER A 559 -1.21 -15.36 2.29
CA SER A 559 -0.03 -15.79 1.55
C SER A 559 -0.23 -17.17 0.92
N THR A 560 0.59 -17.51 -0.07
CA THR A 560 0.48 -18.79 -0.78
C THR A 560 1.82 -19.53 -0.74
N LEU A 561 1.86 -20.71 -0.13
CA LEU A 561 3.01 -21.61 -0.05
C LEU A 561 2.70 -22.93 -0.77
N VAL A 562 3.19 -23.08 -2.00
CA VAL A 562 2.82 -24.19 -2.90
C VAL A 562 4.02 -24.69 -3.72
N GLY A 563 4.01 -25.97 -4.10
CA GLY A 563 5.02 -26.53 -5.00
C GLY A 563 6.44 -26.55 -4.42
N ASN A 564 6.60 -26.34 -3.12
CA ASN A 564 7.89 -26.43 -2.45
C ASN A 564 8.22 -27.89 -2.12
N HIS A 565 9.51 -28.23 -2.12
CA HIS A 565 10.01 -29.59 -1.94
C HIS A 565 10.97 -29.70 -0.76
N ALA A 566 10.73 -30.65 0.15
CA ALA A 566 11.69 -31.02 1.19
C ALA A 566 12.06 -32.50 1.11
N ALA A 567 13.35 -32.81 0.95
CA ALA A 567 13.79 -34.21 0.86
C ALA A 567 13.41 -35.02 2.13
N SER A 568 13.49 -34.38 3.30
CA SER A 568 13.14 -34.97 4.60
C SER A 568 11.71 -34.65 5.01
N THR A 569 11.42 -33.42 5.47
CA THR A 569 10.09 -33.05 6.00
C THR A 569 9.78 -31.56 5.81
N GLY A 570 8.50 -31.21 5.83
CA GLY A 570 8.03 -29.83 5.74
C GLY A 570 8.31 -29.24 4.37
N GLY A 571 7.73 -29.81 3.31
CA GLY A 571 7.87 -29.26 1.96
C GLY A 571 7.46 -27.79 1.90
N GLY A 572 6.29 -27.45 2.45
CA GLY A 572 5.85 -26.07 2.63
C GLY A 572 6.58 -25.40 3.80
N ILE A 573 6.34 -25.86 5.02
CA ILE A 573 6.85 -25.28 6.26
C ILE A 573 7.44 -26.35 7.17
N ALA A 574 8.56 -26.03 7.82
CA ALA A 574 9.04 -26.72 9.00
C ALA A 574 9.20 -25.73 10.17
N ASN A 575 8.51 -25.98 11.29
CA ASN A 575 8.53 -25.17 12.51
C ASN A 575 9.05 -26.02 13.67
N ALA A 576 10.20 -25.65 14.24
CA ALA A 576 10.96 -26.49 15.15
C ALA A 576 11.46 -25.76 16.40
N ASN A 577 11.93 -26.54 17.38
CA ASN A 577 12.46 -26.05 18.66
C ASN A 577 11.44 -25.20 19.45
N ALA A 578 11.81 -23.99 19.88
CA ALA A 578 10.95 -23.07 20.63
C ALA A 578 10.31 -21.99 19.73
N ALA A 579 10.34 -22.19 18.40
CA ALA A 579 9.80 -21.21 17.46
C ALA A 579 8.27 -21.13 17.56
N THR A 580 7.76 -19.95 17.22
CA THR A 580 6.32 -19.66 17.18
C THR A 580 5.91 -19.26 15.78
N LEU A 581 4.85 -19.88 15.27
CA LEU A 581 4.30 -19.62 13.96
C LEU A 581 2.81 -19.27 14.06
N PHE A 582 2.44 -18.11 13.50
CA PHE A 582 1.06 -17.65 13.36
C PHE A 582 0.66 -17.66 11.88
N VAL A 583 -0.48 -18.25 11.56
CA VAL A 583 -0.94 -18.39 10.17
C VAL A 583 -2.41 -18.02 10.06
N ARG A 584 -2.74 -17.11 9.15
CA ARG A 584 -4.13 -16.76 8.81
C ARG A 584 -4.30 -16.53 7.32
N ASN A 585 -5.50 -16.80 6.80
CA ASN A 585 -5.87 -16.49 5.43
C ASN A 585 -4.89 -17.05 4.38
N THR A 586 -4.16 -18.12 4.69
CA THR A 586 -2.99 -18.57 3.91
C THR A 586 -3.22 -19.95 3.32
N ILE A 587 -2.77 -20.13 2.07
CA ILE A 587 -2.74 -21.43 1.40
C ILE A 587 -1.40 -22.11 1.70
N ILE A 588 -1.43 -23.31 2.30
CA ILE A 588 -0.26 -24.18 2.49
C ILE A 588 -0.64 -25.59 1.98
N ALA A 589 -0.53 -25.78 0.67
CA ALA A 589 -0.99 -26.99 0.00
C ALA A 589 -0.18 -27.28 -1.27
N GLY A 590 -0.23 -28.52 -1.76
CA GLY A 590 0.46 -28.89 -3.00
C GLY A 590 1.99 -28.91 -2.88
N ASN A 591 2.52 -29.05 -1.66
CA ASN A 591 3.96 -29.21 -1.43
C ASN A 591 4.35 -30.71 -1.45
N SER A 592 5.64 -31.02 -1.54
CA SER A 592 6.14 -32.40 -1.72
C SER A 592 7.36 -32.72 -0.85
N GLY A 593 7.66 -34.01 -0.70
CA GLY A 593 8.80 -34.47 0.10
C GLY A 593 8.70 -35.90 0.64
N GLY A 594 9.76 -36.35 1.33
CA GLY A 594 9.85 -37.68 1.93
C GLY A 594 8.98 -37.91 3.17
N GLY A 595 8.55 -36.83 3.84
CA GLY A 595 7.76 -36.85 5.07
C GLY A 595 6.51 -35.95 5.02
N ALA A 596 6.21 -35.24 6.12
CA ALA A 596 5.10 -34.29 6.17
C ALA A 596 5.23 -33.24 5.05
N ARG A 597 4.31 -33.26 4.08
CA ARG A 597 4.46 -32.51 2.83
C ARG A 597 4.22 -31.02 2.98
N ASP A 598 3.13 -30.64 3.63
CA ASP A 598 2.78 -29.22 3.78
C ASP A 598 3.43 -28.61 5.02
N CYS A 599 3.22 -29.20 6.20
CA CYS A 599 3.83 -28.71 7.44
C CYS A 599 4.45 -29.83 8.28
N ALA A 600 5.72 -29.67 8.66
CA ALA A 600 6.33 -30.39 9.77
C ALA A 600 6.38 -29.46 10.99
N ASN A 601 5.57 -29.74 12.02
CA ASN A 601 5.52 -28.90 13.21
C ASN A 601 5.90 -29.68 14.47
N SER A 602 6.94 -29.23 15.16
CA SER A 602 7.33 -29.73 16.49
C SER A 602 7.42 -28.62 17.54
N ALA A 603 6.89 -27.44 17.23
CA ALA A 603 6.90 -26.24 18.07
C ALA A 603 5.52 -25.59 18.12
N THR A 604 5.42 -24.34 18.59
CA THR A 604 4.15 -23.63 18.71
C THR A 604 3.66 -23.19 17.34
N TYR A 605 2.49 -23.68 16.95
CA TYR A 605 1.76 -23.26 15.76
C TYR A 605 0.37 -22.79 16.17
N THR A 606 -0.02 -21.60 15.74
CA THR A 606 -1.35 -21.04 15.97
C THR A 606 -1.99 -20.67 14.65
N SER A 607 -3.03 -21.43 14.27
CA SER A 607 -3.95 -21.00 13.22
C SER A 607 -4.80 -19.86 13.78
N GLN A 608 -4.89 -18.73 13.05
CA GLN A 608 -5.77 -17.61 13.38
C GLN A 608 -6.94 -17.51 12.39
N GLY A 609 -7.24 -18.63 11.73
CA GLY A 609 -8.42 -18.81 10.90
C GLY A 609 -8.22 -18.69 9.40
N TYR A 610 -9.18 -19.26 8.68
CA TYR A 610 -9.35 -19.18 7.23
C TYR A 610 -8.10 -19.58 6.42
N ASN A 611 -7.39 -20.60 6.86
CA ASN A 611 -6.30 -21.19 6.08
C ASN A 611 -6.84 -22.26 5.12
N LEU A 612 -6.13 -22.53 4.03
CA LEU A 612 -6.39 -23.68 3.15
C LEU A 612 -5.16 -24.59 3.16
N VAL A 613 -5.33 -25.82 3.63
CA VAL A 613 -4.21 -26.76 3.80
C VAL A 613 -4.49 -28.09 3.08
N GLY A 614 -3.45 -28.75 2.58
CA GLY A 614 -3.60 -30.00 1.84
C GLY A 614 -4.03 -31.20 2.71
N GLN A 615 -4.90 -32.07 2.19
CA GLN A 615 -5.21 -33.37 2.79
C GLN A 615 -4.28 -34.45 2.25
N HIS A 616 -3.26 -34.83 3.01
CA HIS A 616 -2.35 -35.90 2.56
C HIS A 616 -2.19 -37.06 3.54
N GLY A 617 -3.28 -37.47 4.20
CA GLY A 617 -3.39 -38.76 4.91
C GLY A 617 -2.23 -39.07 5.89
N SER A 618 -1.53 -38.04 6.33
CA SER A 618 -0.28 -38.09 7.08
C SER A 618 -0.57 -37.67 8.50
N ALA A 619 0.04 -38.36 9.46
CA ALA A 619 -0.10 -38.10 10.88
C ALA A 619 0.37 -36.69 11.33
N ASN A 620 0.92 -35.85 10.45
CA ASN A 620 1.26 -34.44 10.72
C ASN A 620 1.04 -33.57 9.45
N GLY A 621 -0.20 -33.19 9.16
CA GLY A 621 -0.50 -32.04 8.28
C GLY A 621 -0.29 -30.70 9.02
N CYS A 622 -0.58 -29.57 8.37
CA CYS A 622 -0.61 -28.29 9.07
C CYS A 622 -1.67 -28.31 10.18
N PRO A 623 -1.38 -27.81 11.40
CA PRO A 623 -2.40 -27.70 12.43
C PRO A 623 -3.54 -26.79 11.98
N THR A 624 -4.77 -27.15 12.35
CA THR A 624 -6.01 -26.53 11.85
C THR A 624 -6.88 -26.01 12.98
N ASP A 625 -7.78 -25.08 12.66
CA ASP A 625 -8.91 -24.66 13.49
C ASP A 625 -10.25 -24.92 12.78
N SER A 626 -11.36 -24.47 13.38
CA SER A 626 -12.71 -24.67 12.85
C SER A 626 -13.01 -23.93 11.54
N THR A 627 -12.19 -22.97 11.16
CA THR A 627 -12.34 -22.17 9.93
C THR A 627 -11.30 -22.55 8.87
N THR A 628 -10.41 -23.50 9.17
CA THR A 628 -9.42 -23.99 8.22
C THR A 628 -10.08 -24.93 7.22
N LEU A 629 -9.94 -24.63 5.94
CA LEU A 629 -10.37 -25.49 4.86
C LEU A 629 -9.31 -26.56 4.58
N ILE A 630 -9.77 -27.79 4.43
CA ILE A 630 -8.94 -28.92 4.03
C ILE A 630 -9.17 -29.15 2.54
N LEU A 631 -8.10 -29.09 1.76
CA LEU A 631 -8.19 -29.34 0.32
C LEU A 631 -8.31 -30.85 0.05
N ASP A 632 -9.53 -31.28 -0.23
CA ASP A 632 -9.85 -32.63 -0.68
C ASP A 632 -9.54 -32.77 -2.18
N GLY A 633 -8.27 -32.96 -2.55
CA GLY A 633 -7.88 -33.20 -3.94
C GLY A 633 -6.54 -32.59 -4.37
N SER A 634 -6.41 -32.33 -5.67
CA SER A 634 -5.24 -31.66 -6.25
C SER A 634 -5.28 -30.17 -5.97
N ILE A 635 -4.12 -29.55 -5.77
CA ILE A 635 -3.98 -28.09 -5.68
C ILE A 635 -4.55 -27.33 -6.88
N GLU A 636 -4.63 -27.99 -8.04
CA GLU A 636 -5.19 -27.48 -9.29
C GLU A 636 -6.69 -27.14 -9.20
N THR A 637 -7.42 -27.63 -8.19
CA THR A 637 -8.83 -27.26 -7.97
C THR A 637 -8.98 -25.93 -7.23
N ALA A 638 -7.93 -25.45 -6.56
CA ALA A 638 -7.93 -24.19 -5.83
C ALA A 638 -7.17 -23.10 -6.58
N LEU A 639 -6.04 -23.43 -7.22
CA LEU A 639 -5.21 -22.47 -7.95
C LEU A 639 -4.51 -23.08 -9.17
N ASN A 640 -4.08 -22.23 -10.09
CA ASN A 640 -3.22 -22.63 -11.20
C ASN A 640 -1.78 -22.83 -10.69
N PRO A 641 -1.21 -24.05 -10.81
CA PRO A 641 0.13 -24.34 -10.28
C PRO A 641 1.24 -23.67 -11.09
N THR A 642 0.94 -23.05 -12.23
CA THR A 642 1.90 -22.25 -12.98
C THR A 642 2.10 -20.92 -12.28
N LEU A 643 3.32 -20.64 -11.85
CA LEU A 643 3.71 -19.34 -11.34
C LEU A 643 3.82 -18.36 -12.52
N SER A 644 3.05 -17.27 -12.49
CA SER A 644 2.94 -16.33 -13.63
C SER A 644 2.95 -14.88 -13.17
N SER A 645 3.42 -13.96 -14.03
CA SER A 645 3.50 -12.53 -13.74
C SER A 645 2.94 -11.69 -14.88
N ALA A 646 2.27 -10.59 -14.53
CA ALA A 646 2.08 -9.47 -15.45
C ALA A 646 3.35 -8.60 -15.52
N PRO A 647 3.59 -7.83 -16.60
CA PRO A 647 4.73 -6.91 -16.68
C PRO A 647 4.79 -5.95 -15.47
N GLY A 648 5.99 -5.73 -14.93
CA GLY A 648 6.20 -4.87 -13.76
C GLY A 648 5.66 -5.41 -12.42
N ARG A 649 5.15 -6.64 -12.36
CA ARG A 649 4.57 -7.26 -11.15
C ARG A 649 5.31 -8.52 -10.74
N THR A 650 5.18 -8.88 -9.48
CA THR A 650 5.72 -10.13 -8.94
C THR A 650 4.91 -11.34 -9.42
N PRO A 651 5.54 -12.50 -9.67
CA PRO A 651 4.82 -13.71 -10.05
C PRO A 651 3.94 -14.28 -8.92
N PHE A 652 2.76 -14.77 -9.25
CA PHE A 652 1.82 -15.36 -8.31
C PHE A 652 1.12 -16.60 -8.90
N HIS A 653 0.43 -17.34 -8.04
CA HIS A 653 -0.48 -18.41 -8.44
C HIS A 653 -1.92 -17.89 -8.50
N ALA A 654 -2.49 -17.82 -9.70
CA ALA A 654 -3.86 -17.38 -9.88
C ALA A 654 -4.85 -18.39 -9.29
N LEU A 655 -5.86 -17.90 -8.57
CA LEU A 655 -6.95 -18.74 -8.07
C LEU A 655 -7.82 -19.25 -9.21
N VAL A 656 -8.36 -20.45 -9.04
CA VAL A 656 -9.32 -21.05 -9.97
C VAL A 656 -10.72 -20.61 -9.57
N ARG A 657 -11.48 -20.04 -10.52
CA ARG A 657 -12.87 -19.62 -10.29
C ARG A 657 -13.72 -20.80 -9.83
N GLY A 658 -14.52 -20.59 -8.78
CA GLY A 658 -15.32 -21.64 -8.13
C GLY A 658 -14.49 -22.62 -7.27
N GLY A 659 -13.19 -22.36 -7.12
CA GLY A 659 -12.33 -23.10 -6.20
C GLY A 659 -12.60 -22.72 -4.75
N VAL A 660 -12.27 -23.62 -3.82
CA VAL A 660 -12.58 -23.48 -2.38
C VAL A 660 -11.88 -22.32 -1.68
N ALA A 661 -10.88 -21.70 -2.31
CA ALA A 661 -10.20 -20.52 -1.79
C ALA A 661 -10.91 -19.20 -2.14
N VAL A 662 -11.79 -19.23 -3.15
CA VAL A 662 -12.49 -18.05 -3.65
C VAL A 662 -13.64 -17.69 -2.71
N ASP A 663 -13.74 -16.41 -2.33
CA ASP A 663 -14.77 -15.83 -1.47
C ASP A 663 -14.94 -16.56 -0.12
N ALA A 664 -13.88 -17.23 0.34
CA ALA A 664 -13.92 -18.13 1.48
C ALA A 664 -13.80 -17.43 2.83
N ILE A 665 -13.48 -16.12 2.85
CA ILE A 665 -13.32 -15.33 4.08
C ILE A 665 -14.44 -14.28 4.15
N PRO A 666 -15.45 -14.49 5.00
CA PRO A 666 -16.54 -13.54 5.16
C PRO A 666 -16.07 -12.17 5.60
N LEU A 667 -16.75 -11.14 5.09
CA LEU A 667 -16.61 -9.76 5.54
C LEU A 667 -16.76 -9.61 7.06
N GLY A 668 -15.89 -8.82 7.67
CA GLY A 668 -15.91 -8.55 9.12
C GLY A 668 -15.35 -9.69 9.98
N ALA A 669 -14.93 -10.81 9.39
CA ALA A 669 -14.10 -11.80 10.05
C ALA A 669 -12.61 -11.41 9.92
N ASN A 670 -11.82 -12.20 9.18
CA ASN A 670 -10.43 -11.84 8.85
C ASN A 670 -10.31 -11.05 7.53
N CYS A 671 -11.39 -10.38 7.12
CA CYS A 671 -11.51 -9.62 5.89
C CYS A 671 -12.06 -8.23 6.20
N THR A 672 -11.16 -7.24 6.27
CA THR A 672 -11.47 -5.86 6.66
C THR A 672 -10.77 -4.88 5.71
N PRO A 673 -11.51 -4.05 4.96
CA PRO A 673 -10.95 -2.96 4.16
C PRO A 673 -10.39 -1.80 5.03
N PRO A 674 -9.42 -1.02 4.53
CA PRO A 674 -8.70 -1.25 3.28
C PRO A 674 -7.72 -2.42 3.46
N SER A 675 -7.77 -3.38 2.53
CA SER A 675 -6.78 -4.46 2.41
C SER A 675 -6.57 -4.77 0.94
N TYR A 676 -5.42 -5.36 0.61
CA TYR A 676 -5.00 -5.58 -0.77
C TYR A 676 -4.32 -6.93 -0.92
N ASP A 677 -4.33 -7.46 -2.14
CA ASP A 677 -3.63 -8.70 -2.52
C ASP A 677 -2.20 -8.44 -3.03
N GLN A 678 -1.49 -9.50 -3.42
CA GLN A 678 -0.12 -9.44 -3.96
C GLN A 678 0.03 -8.44 -5.13
N LEU A 679 -1.03 -8.23 -5.91
CA LEU A 679 -1.03 -7.38 -7.09
C LEU A 679 -1.47 -5.94 -6.79
N ASN A 680 -1.65 -5.61 -5.51
CA ASN A 680 -2.20 -4.33 -5.06
C ASN A 680 -3.65 -4.13 -5.53
N LEU A 681 -4.41 -5.21 -5.70
CA LEU A 681 -5.85 -5.14 -5.94
C LEU A 681 -6.59 -5.07 -4.60
N PRO A 682 -7.62 -4.22 -4.46
CA PRO A 682 -8.40 -4.13 -3.23
C PRO A 682 -9.05 -5.46 -2.86
N ARG A 683 -9.26 -5.67 -1.55
CA ARG A 683 -10.04 -6.76 -0.97
C ARG A 683 -11.17 -6.19 -0.10
N PRO A 684 -12.33 -6.86 -0.03
CA PRO A 684 -12.71 -8.05 -0.80
C PRO A 684 -13.03 -7.76 -2.28
N GLN A 685 -13.21 -8.76 -3.12
CA GLN A 685 -13.84 -8.66 -4.43
C GLN A 685 -14.90 -9.75 -4.58
N ASP A 686 -15.77 -9.62 -5.57
CA ASP A 686 -16.71 -10.69 -5.90
C ASP A 686 -16.04 -11.62 -6.91
N GLY A 687 -15.51 -12.74 -6.43
CA GLY A 687 -14.74 -13.71 -7.21
C GLY A 687 -15.59 -14.82 -7.83
N ASP A 688 -16.71 -15.17 -7.20
CA ASP A 688 -17.64 -16.20 -7.62
C ASP A 688 -18.82 -15.70 -8.47
N GLY A 689 -19.06 -14.38 -8.47
CA GLY A 689 -20.07 -13.70 -9.27
C GLY A 689 -21.47 -13.69 -8.64
N ASP A 690 -21.59 -13.92 -7.34
CA ASP A 690 -22.87 -13.92 -6.61
C ASP A 690 -23.35 -12.53 -6.15
N THR A 691 -22.58 -11.47 -6.44
CA THR A 691 -22.78 -10.06 -6.06
C THR A 691 -22.48 -9.72 -4.60
N THR A 692 -21.92 -10.65 -3.83
CA THR A 692 -21.51 -10.49 -2.43
C THR A 692 -19.98 -10.57 -2.33
N PRO A 693 -19.27 -9.45 -2.18
CA PRO A 693 -17.81 -9.49 -2.12
C PRO A 693 -17.33 -10.14 -0.80
N ALA A 694 -16.38 -11.06 -0.89
CA ALA A 694 -15.66 -11.65 0.25
C ALA A 694 -14.15 -11.69 -0.06
N CYS A 695 -13.30 -11.95 0.95
CA CYS A 695 -11.86 -12.07 0.67
C CYS A 695 -11.54 -13.51 0.29
N ASP A 696 -10.57 -13.67 -0.60
CA ASP A 696 -10.01 -14.97 -0.92
C ASP A 696 -8.94 -15.41 0.08
N ILE A 697 -8.79 -16.72 0.27
CA ILE A 697 -7.66 -17.31 0.99
C ILE A 697 -6.43 -17.29 0.06
N GLY A 698 -5.30 -16.81 0.57
CA GLY A 698 -4.01 -16.81 -0.13
C GLY A 698 -3.60 -15.43 -0.65
N ALA A 699 -2.54 -15.39 -1.46
CA ALA A 699 -1.89 -14.16 -1.92
C ALA A 699 -2.66 -13.37 -2.98
N HIS A 700 -3.58 -13.99 -3.70
CA HIS A 700 -4.29 -13.41 -4.82
C HIS A 700 -5.77 -13.20 -4.49
N GLU A 701 -6.32 -12.06 -4.88
CA GLU A 701 -7.74 -11.78 -4.88
C GLU A 701 -8.29 -11.88 -6.31
N LEU A 702 -9.22 -12.81 -6.51
CA LEU A 702 -9.94 -13.01 -7.75
C LEU A 702 -11.07 -12.01 -7.85
N SER A 703 -11.25 -11.44 -9.04
CA SER A 703 -12.40 -10.58 -9.34
C SER A 703 -13.18 -11.14 -10.52
N ALA A 704 -14.49 -10.85 -10.54
CA ALA A 704 -15.34 -11.12 -11.70
C ALA A 704 -14.80 -10.47 -13.00
N GLU A 705 -14.09 -9.33 -12.90
CA GLU A 705 -13.54 -8.54 -14.01
C GLU A 705 -12.13 -9.00 -14.49
N THR A 706 -11.44 -9.91 -13.79
CA THR A 706 -10.05 -10.33 -14.11
C THR A 706 -9.90 -11.07 -15.47
N LEU A 707 -11.00 -11.27 -16.21
CA LEU A 707 -11.02 -11.86 -17.55
C LEU A 707 -10.35 -10.99 -18.65
N LEU A 708 -9.97 -9.73 -18.37
CA LEU A 708 -9.39 -8.81 -19.36
C LEU A 708 -7.84 -8.79 -19.45
N PHE A 709 -7.10 -9.45 -18.54
CA PHE A 709 -5.64 -9.32 -18.47
C PHE A 709 -4.81 -10.61 -18.59
N LEU A 710 -5.43 -11.77 -18.82
CA LEU A 710 -4.69 -12.96 -19.25
C LEU A 710 -4.58 -12.94 -20.78
N PRO A 711 -3.37 -13.00 -21.39
CA PRO A 711 -3.28 -13.26 -22.80
C PRO A 711 -3.92 -14.62 -23.06
N LEU A 712 -5.06 -14.59 -23.76
CA LEU A 712 -5.74 -15.75 -24.26
C LEU A 712 -4.79 -16.48 -25.22
N ILE A 713 -3.98 -17.41 -24.72
CA ILE A 713 -3.23 -18.33 -25.58
C ILE A 713 -4.26 -19.32 -26.13
N LEU A 714 -4.94 -18.91 -27.20
CA LEU A 714 -5.59 -19.84 -28.11
C LEU A 714 -4.48 -20.69 -28.72
N LYS A 715 -4.24 -21.88 -28.15
CA LYS A 715 -3.54 -22.96 -28.86
C LYS A 715 -4.38 -23.29 -30.09
N GLY A 716 -3.98 -22.75 -31.24
CA GLY A 716 -4.44 -23.22 -32.55
C GLY A 716 -4.07 -24.69 -32.73
N GLN A 717 -4.99 -25.42 -33.36
CA GLN A 717 -4.87 -26.84 -33.70
C GLN A 717 -3.63 -27.19 -34.51
#